data_AF-A0A642UVT4-F1
#
_entry.id   AF-A0A642UVT4-F1
#
_cell.length_a   1.000
_cell.length_b   1.000
_cell.length_c   1.000
_cell.angle_alpha   90.00
_cell.angle_beta   90.00
_cell.angle_gamma   90.00
#
_symmetry.space_group_name_H-M   'P 1'
#
loop_
_entity.id
_entity.type
_entity.pdbx_description
1 polymer ?
#
loop_
_entity_poly.entity_id
_entity_poly.type
_entity_poly.pdbx_seq_one_letter_code
_entity_poly.pdbx_strand_id
1 'polypeptide(L)'
;MVLSSTAGFRPRKRDAGELEPASSPVHKRPATELTQNPNYRVTRLVASPAQGSAVSIGYTDANTGYGVAVVEDTIQVWPYTLADPHPHIYQVPAPQSDFPLALVTAPAPDQPRDPGLVIINSQTGFVKFFESVKHAAALELIDNKHWEAQISLGLNEAVSLAEPAEPAGVIVATTHGRCFLVTLRDVTGKPSLDVDLLQVPSGVASKLWRSVWGGAPPVIHGDIVSVRPGRLHNQGMTQELVALTRRGEISIFTCQLLSSSRYCSVDPRRSFRHSMFASVEASIEAHRPGGSVHVEFFDVAHTADDHYLVLARVHRHNPRLMIFTVKVDATGALVVATHLLKAPDAEGDGFSPKLFLPSPKTTAFVTVGNSVYLADIGTSSGWEDRVVFRRSVTIIGYGVENATDNQNAAVVVVTQNQGVVRIERFPTTPSVDPGTVLKSHIEQGVFFGGSSELSFDVDGASVPNGSIIDAVGAICEEIMASSSPYMNALPAVSETLERKISLLRQLLDYCETNFTANVVADVIPLVYDGIEKSAVALALTQCIDKLPHLRPVLSRVCGGDIGERFSNDTASILTVFTDFIKELETNDENLANVAYIVVSTQYQGVYAYEQEIPGNRRRLWVFDTDLVFRISDIYSTYYNHPETIVSHTDAMVKYCQVLYFYAERALETLTVTQDPQEQEYRRWYNARKHGWIEPLVVHNLTADAIAITERFHDYDNLVYVINSLSEDDASVGFTRCFDTFGYPFAESVYRYFLEQNQPKKLVAGPFAEYSDYLHRFFRENQDATAAIAWVVYLKEGNYAAASAALVHSQQCSQNVDTLANAHTKLSIAKLAQVAAPGGAVDAEVAQDLKLVAAQRRLHDALSTTYKNVMPGKAKSSIDTRVVDFDAALELVEPSYETVAANAPLSAPEDVVNLLTLLSQAVTGGVRAYADAIEVAALVENAADAARLSRVAWLRILAFGDDWRVIERLNQQTDDERRLAIHRLTLYKVALLVNRFDDLYAVIDGNAGDDVVEQSLVDTTALAQPKLAQWVRATVEEAKRYK
;
A
#
# COMPACT_ATOMS: atom_id res chain seq x y z
N MET A 1 35.86 -42.04 -73.97
CA MET A 1 35.41 -43.15 -73.10
C MET A 1 34.29 -42.60 -72.25
N VAL A 2 33.08 -43.07 -72.57
CA VAL A 2 31.78 -42.44 -72.35
C VAL A 2 30.86 -43.54 -71.87
N LEU A 3 30.16 -43.34 -70.75
CA LEU A 3 28.91 -44.01 -70.36
C LEU A 3 28.23 -43.01 -69.40
N SER A 4 27.17 -42.26 -69.71
CA SER A 4 25.89 -42.53 -70.39
C SER A 4 25.00 -43.54 -69.66
N SER A 5 24.01 -43.05 -68.94
CA SER A 5 22.68 -43.68 -68.88
C SER A 5 21.61 -42.63 -68.63
N THR A 6 20.75 -42.49 -69.63
CA THR A 6 19.47 -41.80 -69.67
C THR A 6 18.45 -42.37 -68.68
N ALA A 7 17.60 -41.53 -68.07
CA ALA A 7 16.16 -41.47 -68.38
C ALA A 7 15.34 -40.71 -67.31
N GLY A 8 14.47 -39.81 -67.79
CA GLY A 8 13.04 -39.89 -67.46
C GLY A 8 12.52 -39.12 -66.24
N PHE A 9 12.20 -37.85 -66.43
CA PHE A 9 11.35 -37.05 -65.55
C PHE A 9 9.86 -37.33 -65.83
N ARG A 10 9.06 -37.63 -64.79
CA ARG A 10 7.73 -37.03 -64.53
C ARG A 10 7.21 -37.41 -63.11
N PRO A 11 6.38 -36.55 -62.48
CA PRO A 11 6.32 -36.37 -61.04
C PRO A 11 5.19 -37.14 -60.35
N ARG A 12 5.36 -37.43 -59.05
CA ARG A 12 4.26 -37.84 -58.15
C ARG A 12 4.09 -36.78 -57.06
N LYS A 13 2.86 -36.25 -56.97
CA LYS A 13 2.33 -35.47 -55.84
C LYS A 13 2.52 -36.24 -54.53
N ARG A 14 2.94 -35.54 -53.48
CA ARG A 14 2.63 -35.85 -52.07
C ARG A 14 2.38 -34.55 -51.32
N ASP A 15 1.11 -34.41 -50.94
CA ASP A 15 0.57 -33.96 -49.65
C ASP A 15 1.27 -32.83 -48.91
N ALA A 16 0.49 -31.75 -48.79
CA ALA A 16 0.69 -30.65 -47.86
C ALA A 16 0.60 -31.16 -46.42
N GLY A 17 1.72 -31.09 -45.71
CA GLY A 17 1.77 -30.92 -44.27
C GLY A 17 2.47 -29.60 -44.01
N GLU A 18 1.81 -28.70 -43.29
CA GLU A 18 2.39 -27.46 -42.77
C GLU A 18 3.60 -27.83 -41.91
N LEU A 19 4.79 -27.55 -42.44
CA LEU A 19 6.04 -27.54 -41.69
C LEU A 19 6.17 -26.13 -41.12
N GLU A 20 6.00 -26.02 -39.80
CA GLU A 20 6.46 -24.86 -39.05
C GLU A 20 7.93 -24.57 -39.39
N PRO A 21 8.32 -23.30 -39.61
CA PRO A 21 9.70 -22.98 -39.91
C PRO A 21 10.54 -23.15 -38.63
N ALA A 22 11.28 -24.25 -38.56
CA ALA A 22 12.33 -24.44 -37.57
C ALA A 22 13.36 -23.29 -37.67
N SER A 23 13.42 -22.47 -36.63
CA SER A 23 14.43 -21.43 -36.45
C SER A 23 15.81 -22.08 -36.33
N SER A 24 16.60 -21.99 -37.40
CA SER A 24 18.01 -22.38 -37.36
C SER A 24 18.79 -21.34 -36.53
N PRO A 25 19.80 -21.75 -35.74
CA PRO A 25 20.47 -20.85 -34.81
C PRO A 25 21.35 -19.85 -35.57
N VAL A 26 20.93 -18.59 -35.59
CA VAL A 26 21.75 -17.44 -36.01
C VAL A 26 23.00 -17.42 -35.14
N HIS A 27 24.19 -17.39 -35.75
CA HIS A 27 25.47 -17.23 -35.04
C HIS A 27 25.42 -15.97 -34.17
N LYS A 28 25.27 -16.13 -32.86
CA LYS A 28 25.23 -15.02 -31.89
C LYS A 28 26.58 -14.31 -31.93
N ARG A 29 26.58 -13.03 -32.33
CA ARG A 29 27.74 -12.15 -32.18
C ARG A 29 28.06 -12.04 -30.68
N PRO A 30 29.33 -12.07 -30.29
CA PRO A 30 29.78 -11.85 -28.92
C PRO A 30 29.48 -10.41 -28.52
N ALA A 31 28.47 -10.23 -27.67
CA ALA A 31 28.00 -8.94 -27.23
C ALA A 31 27.30 -9.09 -25.87
N THR A 32 27.30 -8.02 -25.07
CA THR A 32 26.50 -7.95 -23.85
C THR A 32 25.12 -7.40 -24.20
N GLU A 33 24.05 -8.10 -23.82
CA GLU A 33 22.69 -7.60 -24.03
C GLU A 33 22.39 -6.45 -23.06
N LEU A 34 21.99 -5.30 -23.59
CA LEU A 34 21.61 -4.13 -22.81
C LEU A 34 20.10 -4.02 -22.65
N THR A 35 19.33 -4.50 -23.62
CA THR A 35 17.87 -4.70 -23.53
C THR A 35 17.39 -5.54 -24.70
N GLN A 36 16.27 -6.23 -24.53
CA GLN A 36 15.58 -6.95 -25.59
C GLN A 36 14.06 -6.83 -25.41
N ASN A 37 13.33 -6.71 -26.50
CA ASN A 37 11.89 -6.94 -26.56
C ASN A 37 11.51 -7.71 -27.85
N PRO A 38 10.24 -8.05 -28.11
CA PRO A 38 9.83 -8.79 -29.31
C PRO A 38 10.12 -8.07 -30.65
N ASN A 39 10.39 -6.77 -30.63
CA ASN A 39 10.54 -5.94 -31.82
C ASN A 39 12.01 -5.59 -32.11
N TYR A 40 12.82 -5.36 -31.08
CA TYR A 40 14.22 -5.00 -31.23
C TYR A 40 15.10 -5.51 -30.08
N ARG A 41 16.41 -5.45 -30.28
CA ARG A 41 17.42 -5.74 -29.28
C ARG A 41 18.54 -4.72 -29.32
N VAL A 42 19.03 -4.34 -28.15
CA VAL A 42 20.20 -3.46 -28.00
C VAL A 42 21.32 -4.24 -27.34
N THR A 43 22.50 -4.21 -27.96
CA THR A 43 23.68 -4.95 -27.48
C THR A 43 24.91 -4.06 -27.47
N ARG A 44 25.76 -4.23 -26.46
CA ARG A 44 27.12 -3.67 -26.45
C ARG A 44 28.07 -4.66 -27.09
N LEU A 45 28.68 -4.26 -28.20
CA LEU A 45 29.69 -5.06 -28.88
C LEU A 45 30.98 -5.11 -28.06
N VAL A 46 31.67 -6.23 -28.13
CA VAL A 46 32.90 -6.48 -27.35
C VAL A 46 34.06 -5.60 -27.83
N ALA A 47 34.21 -5.42 -29.14
CA ALA A 47 35.25 -4.60 -29.75
C ALA A 47 34.93 -3.10 -29.63
N SER A 48 35.85 -2.32 -29.05
CA SER A 48 35.72 -0.88 -28.81
C SER A 48 36.97 -0.13 -29.26
N PRO A 49 36.87 1.15 -29.66
CA PRO A 49 38.05 2.01 -29.80
C PRO A 49 38.75 2.22 -28.45
N ALA A 50 39.99 2.72 -28.47
CA ALA A 50 40.77 2.93 -27.23
C ALA A 50 40.03 3.91 -26.29
N GLN A 51 39.94 3.55 -25.01
CA GLN A 51 39.21 4.30 -23.99
C GLN A 51 40.09 5.38 -23.32
N GLY A 52 39.50 6.52 -22.94
CA GLY A 52 40.15 7.48 -22.02
C GLY A 52 40.51 8.87 -22.59
N SER A 53 40.45 9.06 -23.90
CA SER A 53 40.74 10.35 -24.58
C SER A 53 39.49 10.97 -25.20
N ALA A 54 39.51 12.29 -25.43
CA ALA A 54 38.38 12.99 -26.07
C ALA A 54 38.26 12.54 -27.55
N VAL A 55 37.31 11.66 -27.84
CA VAL A 55 36.97 11.24 -29.19
C VAL A 55 36.05 12.28 -29.82
N SER A 56 36.44 12.81 -30.97
CA SER A 56 35.70 13.90 -31.64
C SER A 56 34.67 13.37 -32.63
N ILE A 57 34.97 12.32 -33.38
CA ILE A 57 34.11 11.76 -34.43
C ILE A 57 34.29 10.23 -34.49
N GLY A 58 33.18 9.50 -34.62
CA GLY A 58 33.16 8.07 -34.89
C GLY A 58 32.33 7.71 -36.13
N TYR A 59 32.66 6.61 -36.78
CA TYR A 59 31.93 6.05 -37.91
C TYR A 59 32.11 4.53 -37.96
N THR A 60 31.10 3.78 -38.37
CA THR A 60 31.25 2.33 -38.63
C THR A 60 30.66 1.97 -39.98
N ASP A 61 31.36 1.13 -40.74
CA ASP A 61 30.92 0.65 -42.03
C ASP A 61 30.65 -0.85 -41.99
N ALA A 62 29.40 -1.21 -42.29
CA ALA A 62 28.94 -2.60 -42.28
C ALA A 62 29.55 -3.44 -43.41
N ASN A 63 29.90 -2.83 -44.54
CA ASN A 63 30.41 -3.54 -45.70
C ASN A 63 31.84 -4.06 -45.44
N THR A 64 32.66 -3.27 -44.77
CA THR A 64 34.03 -3.64 -44.37
C THR A 64 34.06 -4.33 -43.01
N GLY A 65 33.11 -4.05 -42.11
CA GLY A 65 33.09 -4.53 -40.73
C GLY A 65 34.07 -3.79 -39.81
N TYR A 66 34.53 -2.61 -40.24
CA TYR A 66 35.47 -1.75 -39.51
C TYR A 66 34.83 -0.43 -39.06
N GLY A 67 35.29 0.05 -37.92
CA GLY A 67 34.99 1.35 -37.36
C GLY A 67 36.19 2.28 -37.46
N VAL A 68 35.92 3.58 -37.50
CA VAL A 68 36.89 4.66 -37.47
C VAL A 68 36.52 5.63 -36.36
N ALA A 69 37.50 6.10 -35.62
CA ALA A 69 37.33 7.10 -34.57
C ALA A 69 38.51 8.06 -34.60
N VAL A 70 38.23 9.35 -34.55
CA VAL A 70 39.26 10.38 -34.38
C VAL A 70 39.40 10.66 -32.89
N VAL A 71 40.57 10.36 -32.35
CA VAL A 71 40.92 10.49 -30.93
C VAL A 71 42.12 11.41 -30.83
N GLU A 72 41.91 12.62 -30.29
CA GLU A 72 42.93 13.67 -30.23
C GLU A 72 43.63 13.87 -31.59
N ASP A 73 44.94 13.62 -31.67
CA ASP A 73 45.76 13.76 -32.89
C ASP A 73 45.91 12.44 -33.67
N THR A 74 45.04 11.44 -33.42
CA THR A 74 45.12 10.11 -34.05
C THR A 74 43.78 9.63 -34.58
N ILE A 75 43.81 8.99 -35.74
CA ILE A 75 42.71 8.24 -36.35
C ILE A 75 42.92 6.77 -36.02
N GLN A 76 41.95 6.19 -35.34
CA GLN A 76 41.92 4.79 -34.95
C GLN A 76 40.96 4.03 -35.85
N VAL A 77 41.41 2.93 -36.43
CA VAL A 77 40.59 2.02 -37.23
C VAL A 77 40.61 0.64 -36.59
N TRP A 78 39.45 0.08 -36.28
CA TRP A 78 39.34 -1.21 -35.60
C TRP A 78 38.21 -2.07 -36.20
N PRO A 79 38.35 -3.40 -36.17
CA PRO A 79 37.27 -4.30 -36.57
C PRO A 79 36.21 -4.41 -35.47
N TYR A 80 35.13 -3.65 -35.57
CA TYR A 80 34.08 -3.57 -34.53
C TYR A 80 33.20 -4.83 -34.42
N THR A 81 33.28 -5.72 -35.42
CA THR A 81 32.49 -6.96 -35.50
C THR A 81 33.16 -8.16 -34.80
N LEU A 82 34.40 -8.02 -34.33
CA LEU A 82 35.14 -9.12 -33.71
C LEU A 82 34.72 -9.43 -32.27
N ALA A 83 34.99 -10.68 -31.90
CA ALA A 83 34.80 -11.23 -30.55
C ALA A 83 35.85 -10.82 -29.54
N ASP A 84 36.95 -10.24 -30.00
CA ASP A 84 38.11 -9.96 -29.19
C ASP A 84 37.88 -8.65 -28.42
N PRO A 85 37.96 -8.64 -27.07
CA PRO A 85 37.87 -7.40 -26.28
C PRO A 85 39.04 -6.44 -26.53
N HIS A 86 40.16 -6.93 -27.09
CA HIS A 86 41.32 -6.11 -27.43
C HIS A 86 41.67 -6.30 -28.92
N PRO A 87 40.77 -5.86 -29.84
CA PRO A 87 41.03 -6.01 -31.26
C PRO A 87 42.29 -5.21 -31.64
N HIS A 88 42.99 -5.63 -32.70
CA HIS A 88 44.09 -4.83 -33.21
C HIS A 88 43.58 -3.50 -33.79
N ILE A 89 44.00 -2.40 -33.19
CA ILE A 89 43.65 -1.02 -33.60
C ILE A 89 44.78 -0.48 -34.46
N TYR A 90 44.47 -0.13 -35.71
CA TYR A 90 45.38 0.61 -36.57
C TYR A 90 45.32 2.09 -36.22
N GLN A 91 46.49 2.72 -36.07
CA GLN A 91 46.60 4.14 -35.73
C GLN A 91 47.29 4.90 -36.85
N VAL A 92 46.69 6.01 -37.26
CA VAL A 92 47.18 6.92 -38.30
C VAL A 92 47.10 8.34 -37.75
N PRO A 93 48.15 9.18 -37.84
CA PRO A 93 48.08 10.59 -37.49
C PRO A 93 46.88 11.34 -38.09
N ALA A 94 46.15 12.06 -37.24
CA ALA A 94 45.08 12.95 -37.68
C ALA A 94 45.68 14.26 -38.22
N PRO A 95 45.10 14.86 -39.27
CA PRO A 95 45.55 16.16 -39.75
C PRO A 95 45.19 17.25 -38.74
N GLN A 96 46.07 18.24 -38.56
CA GLN A 96 45.79 19.41 -37.73
C GLN A 96 44.58 20.18 -38.31
N SER A 97 43.43 19.99 -37.69
CA SER A 97 42.16 20.63 -38.00
C SER A 97 41.27 20.53 -36.78
N ASP A 98 40.37 21.51 -36.59
CA ASP A 98 39.36 21.44 -35.53
C ASP A 98 38.34 20.31 -35.78
N PHE A 99 38.24 19.81 -37.03
CA PHE A 99 37.24 18.81 -37.41
C PHE A 99 37.73 17.87 -38.54
N PRO A 100 38.74 17.01 -38.31
CA PRO A 100 39.22 16.08 -39.32
C PRO A 100 38.19 14.97 -39.58
N LEU A 101 37.94 14.64 -40.85
CA LEU A 101 37.00 13.58 -41.23
C LEU A 101 37.77 12.36 -41.72
N ALA A 102 37.35 11.18 -41.29
CA ALA A 102 37.97 9.91 -41.70
C ALA A 102 36.89 8.86 -42.01
N LEU A 103 37.04 8.17 -43.13
CA LEU A 103 36.09 7.17 -43.64
C LEU A 103 36.83 5.92 -44.09
N VAL A 104 36.24 4.75 -43.83
CA VAL A 104 36.70 3.49 -44.43
C VAL A 104 36.01 3.25 -45.76
N THR A 105 36.74 2.62 -46.68
CA THR A 105 36.27 2.33 -48.03
C THR A 105 36.41 0.85 -48.34
N ALA A 106 35.58 0.35 -49.25
CA ALA A 106 35.65 -1.04 -49.65
C ALA A 106 37.05 -1.39 -50.22
N PRO A 107 37.56 -2.61 -49.96
CA PRO A 107 38.80 -3.08 -50.57
C PRO A 107 38.64 -3.19 -52.10
N ALA A 108 39.75 -3.13 -52.83
CA ALA A 108 39.70 -3.35 -54.28
C ALA A 108 39.25 -4.80 -54.57
N PRO A 109 38.51 -5.06 -55.68
CA PRO A 109 37.95 -6.38 -55.99
C PRO A 109 38.96 -7.54 -56.00
N ASP A 110 40.24 -7.24 -56.28
CA ASP A 110 41.32 -8.23 -56.47
C ASP A 110 42.43 -8.15 -55.39
N GLN A 111 42.21 -7.44 -54.28
CA GLN A 111 43.22 -7.13 -53.24
C GLN A 111 42.83 -7.65 -51.84
N PRO A 112 43.78 -7.70 -50.86
CA PRO A 112 43.52 -8.19 -49.50
C PRO A 112 42.31 -7.52 -48.84
N ARG A 113 41.63 -8.28 -47.96
CA ARG A 113 40.36 -7.95 -47.27
C ARG A 113 40.38 -6.72 -46.35
N ASP A 114 41.50 -6.01 -46.24
CA ASP A 114 41.64 -4.87 -45.34
C ASP A 114 41.03 -3.61 -45.99
N PRO A 115 40.24 -2.81 -45.26
CA PRO A 115 39.60 -1.62 -45.85
C PRO A 115 40.63 -0.56 -46.25
N GLY A 116 40.23 0.30 -47.18
CA GLY A 116 40.92 1.56 -47.43
C GLY A 116 40.55 2.62 -46.40
N LEU A 117 41.35 3.68 -46.32
CA LEU A 117 41.14 4.82 -45.42
C LEU A 117 41.23 6.13 -46.20
N VAL A 118 40.20 6.95 -46.13
CA VAL A 118 40.16 8.32 -46.67
C VAL A 118 40.19 9.29 -45.50
N ILE A 119 41.09 10.27 -45.57
CA ILE A 119 41.24 11.34 -44.58
C ILE A 119 41.00 12.68 -45.28
N ILE A 120 40.13 13.52 -44.73
CA ILE A 120 39.79 14.83 -45.27
C ILE A 120 40.04 15.88 -44.18
N ASN A 121 40.89 16.85 -44.48
CA ASN A 121 41.04 18.04 -43.64
C ASN A 121 39.93 19.04 -44.00
N SER A 122 39.03 19.30 -43.06
CA SER A 122 37.83 20.12 -43.30
C SER A 122 38.11 21.58 -43.61
N GLN A 123 39.19 22.16 -43.07
CA GLN A 123 39.52 23.58 -43.24
C GLN A 123 40.33 23.84 -44.52
N THR A 124 41.24 22.93 -44.85
CA THR A 124 42.10 23.08 -46.03
C THR A 124 41.51 22.44 -47.27
N GLY A 125 40.62 21.45 -47.14
CA GLY A 125 40.08 20.67 -48.25
C GLY A 125 41.06 19.61 -48.79
N PHE A 126 42.16 19.38 -48.10
CA PHE A 126 43.13 18.36 -48.47
C PHE A 126 42.57 16.95 -48.21
N VAL A 127 42.68 16.07 -49.20
CA VAL A 127 42.18 14.69 -49.16
C VAL A 127 43.34 13.73 -49.37
N LYS A 128 43.46 12.72 -48.51
CA LYS A 128 44.44 11.65 -48.60
C LYS A 128 43.75 10.29 -48.58
N PHE A 129 44.14 9.39 -49.47
CA PHE A 129 43.56 8.04 -49.56
C PHE A 129 44.64 6.97 -49.48
N PHE A 130 44.41 5.98 -48.61
CA PHE A 130 45.20 4.78 -48.49
C PHE A 130 44.39 3.58 -48.95
N GLU A 131 44.92 2.77 -49.86
CA GLU A 131 44.22 1.56 -50.34
C GLU A 131 43.97 0.52 -49.26
N SER A 132 44.83 0.50 -48.23
CA SER A 132 44.77 -0.47 -47.14
C SER A 132 45.26 0.18 -45.85
N VAL A 133 44.43 0.10 -44.80
CA VAL A 133 44.74 0.69 -43.49
C VAL A 133 46.02 0.11 -42.87
N LYS A 134 46.33 -1.16 -43.10
CA LYS A 134 47.57 -1.80 -42.62
C LYS A 134 48.83 -1.08 -43.11
N HIS A 135 48.78 -0.57 -44.33
CA HIS A 135 49.92 0.08 -44.96
C HIS A 135 49.92 1.60 -44.71
N ALA A 136 48.82 2.18 -44.22
CA ALA A 136 48.67 3.62 -44.05
C ALA A 136 49.79 4.23 -43.18
N ALA A 137 50.06 3.65 -42.01
CA ALA A 137 51.09 4.15 -41.09
C ALA A 137 52.53 4.11 -41.67
N ALA A 138 52.83 3.16 -42.56
CA ALA A 138 54.14 3.08 -43.23
C ALA A 138 54.22 3.97 -44.48
N LEU A 139 53.10 4.12 -45.19
CA LEU A 139 52.98 4.91 -46.42
C LEU A 139 52.90 6.42 -46.17
N GLU A 140 52.59 6.86 -44.95
CA GLU A 140 52.67 8.29 -44.59
C GLU A 140 54.05 8.91 -44.78
N LEU A 141 55.10 8.11 -44.66
CA LEU A 141 56.49 8.54 -44.84
C LEU A 141 56.89 8.68 -46.33
N ILE A 142 56.01 8.29 -47.26
CA ILE A 142 56.26 8.27 -48.70
C ILE A 142 55.38 9.36 -49.35
N ASP A 143 56.04 10.41 -49.85
CA ASP A 143 55.40 11.50 -50.59
C ASP A 143 55.00 11.01 -52.00
N ASN A 144 53.71 10.71 -52.20
CA ASN A 144 53.18 10.22 -53.47
C ASN A 144 51.92 10.99 -53.88
N LYS A 145 52.08 11.85 -54.89
CA LYS A 145 51.02 12.71 -55.45
C LYS A 145 49.80 11.97 -55.99
N HIS A 146 49.87 10.66 -56.22
CA HIS A 146 48.74 9.87 -56.71
C HIS A 146 47.70 9.52 -55.63
N TRP A 147 48.02 9.75 -54.36
CA TRP A 147 47.16 9.45 -53.20
C TRP A 147 46.55 10.69 -52.53
N GLU A 148 46.80 11.85 -53.13
CA GLU A 148 46.44 13.15 -52.57
C GLU A 148 45.60 13.93 -53.59
N ALA A 149 44.58 14.62 -53.09
CA ALA A 149 43.76 15.53 -53.86
C ALA A 149 43.42 16.78 -53.06
N GLN A 150 43.01 17.84 -53.77
CA GLN A 150 42.70 19.12 -53.18
C GLN A 150 41.30 19.56 -53.59
N ILE A 151 40.39 19.65 -52.61
CA ILE A 151 39.09 20.29 -52.81
C ILE A 151 39.32 21.79 -52.82
N SER A 152 38.85 22.46 -53.87
CA SER A 152 39.04 23.90 -54.05
C SER A 152 38.05 24.70 -53.20
N LEU A 153 38.37 24.93 -51.92
CA LEU A 153 37.57 25.69 -50.96
C LEU A 153 37.68 27.21 -51.17
N GLY A 154 36.58 27.94 -50.96
CA GLY A 154 36.54 29.41 -50.93
C GLY A 154 36.99 30.00 -49.59
N LEU A 155 37.03 31.34 -49.50
CA LEU A 155 37.40 32.04 -48.26
C LEU A 155 36.37 31.75 -47.15
N ASN A 156 36.83 31.29 -45.98
CA ASN A 156 36.00 30.85 -44.84
C ASN A 156 35.06 29.67 -45.15
N GLU A 157 35.34 28.92 -46.22
CA GLU A 157 34.62 27.70 -46.54
C GLU A 157 35.29 26.50 -45.87
N ALA A 158 34.48 25.59 -45.32
CA ALA A 158 34.95 24.33 -44.78
C ALA A 158 34.10 23.18 -45.31
N VAL A 159 34.66 21.98 -45.30
CA VAL A 159 33.90 20.74 -45.50
C VAL A 159 33.00 20.52 -44.30
N SER A 160 31.70 20.38 -44.54
CA SER A 160 30.68 20.18 -43.50
C SER A 160 30.22 18.72 -43.41
N LEU A 161 30.19 17.98 -44.52
CA LEU A 161 29.74 16.58 -44.58
C LEU A 161 30.64 15.79 -45.54
N ALA A 162 30.89 14.52 -45.20
CA ALA A 162 31.49 13.55 -46.10
C ALA A 162 30.83 12.18 -45.87
N GLU A 163 30.34 11.57 -46.94
CA GLU A 163 29.64 10.28 -46.88
C GLU A 163 30.16 9.35 -47.99
N PRO A 164 30.37 8.06 -47.69
CA PRO A 164 30.77 7.09 -48.70
C PRO A 164 29.63 6.85 -49.69
N ALA A 165 29.96 6.86 -50.98
CA ALA A 165 29.06 6.58 -52.08
C ALA A 165 29.69 5.61 -53.07
N GLU A 166 30.29 4.55 -52.55
CA GLU A 166 30.83 3.45 -53.36
C GLU A 166 29.72 2.88 -54.28
N PRO A 167 30.05 2.54 -55.55
CA PRO A 167 31.37 2.58 -56.19
C PRO A 167 31.80 3.95 -56.77
N ALA A 168 30.99 5.02 -56.69
CA ALA A 168 31.36 6.32 -57.26
C ALA A 168 32.50 7.02 -56.53
N GLY A 169 32.66 6.80 -55.22
CA GLY A 169 33.69 7.41 -54.38
C GLY A 169 33.11 8.00 -53.09
N VAL A 170 33.57 9.19 -52.70
CA VAL A 170 33.09 9.91 -51.50
C VAL A 170 32.40 11.20 -51.91
N ILE A 171 31.18 11.43 -51.43
CA ILE A 171 30.47 12.71 -51.63
C ILE A 171 30.84 13.65 -50.50
N VAL A 172 31.25 14.87 -50.85
CA VAL A 172 31.68 15.89 -49.90
C VAL A 172 30.84 17.14 -50.07
N ALA A 173 30.26 17.66 -48.98
CA ALA A 173 29.55 18.94 -48.97
C ALA A 173 30.32 20.00 -48.16
N THR A 174 30.06 21.26 -48.47
CA THR A 174 30.75 22.42 -47.87
C THR A 174 29.76 23.39 -47.22
N THR A 175 30.25 24.23 -46.32
CA THR A 175 29.46 25.28 -45.64
C THR A 175 28.89 26.33 -46.59
N HIS A 176 29.45 26.47 -47.80
CA HIS A 176 28.90 27.33 -48.86
C HIS A 176 27.87 26.63 -49.76
N GLY A 177 27.47 25.41 -49.42
CA GLY A 177 26.49 24.63 -50.18
C GLY A 177 27.06 23.98 -51.43
N ARG A 178 28.38 23.93 -51.65
CA ARG A 178 28.94 23.20 -52.80
C ARG A 178 29.08 21.72 -52.47
N CYS A 179 28.84 20.87 -53.47
CA CYS A 179 28.93 19.41 -53.36
C CYS A 179 30.00 18.90 -54.35
N PHE A 180 30.87 18.00 -53.91
CA PHE A 180 31.96 17.43 -54.68
C PHE A 180 31.89 15.91 -54.65
N LEU A 181 32.28 15.26 -55.74
CA LEU A 181 32.55 13.83 -55.78
C LEU A 181 34.06 13.64 -55.79
N VAL A 182 34.58 12.97 -54.77
CA VAL A 182 35.97 12.52 -54.71
C VAL A 182 36.01 11.07 -55.18
N THR A 183 36.44 10.86 -56.42
CA THR A 183 36.66 9.52 -56.96
C THR A 183 37.97 8.98 -56.37
N LEU A 184 37.95 7.77 -55.81
CA LEU A 184 39.12 7.20 -55.12
C LEU A 184 39.97 6.29 -56.02
N ARG A 185 39.34 5.73 -57.06
CA ARG A 185 39.92 4.72 -57.95
C ARG A 185 39.60 5.06 -59.39
N ASP A 186 40.51 4.75 -60.29
CA ASP A 186 40.22 4.81 -61.73
C ASP A 186 39.28 3.65 -62.14
N VAL A 187 38.79 3.68 -63.39
CA VAL A 187 37.95 2.60 -63.96
C VAL A 187 38.61 1.21 -63.99
N THR A 188 39.93 1.12 -63.72
CA THR A 188 40.68 -0.15 -63.62
C THR A 188 40.87 -0.60 -62.17
N GLY A 189 40.35 0.16 -61.19
CA GLY A 189 40.42 -0.14 -59.76
C GLY A 189 41.70 0.35 -59.07
N LYS A 190 42.62 1.00 -59.79
CA LYS A 190 43.88 1.52 -59.24
C LYS A 190 43.66 2.81 -58.46
N PRO A 191 44.47 3.08 -57.42
CA PRO A 191 44.30 4.26 -56.59
C PRO A 191 44.70 5.50 -57.41
N SER A 192 43.74 6.38 -57.65
CA SER A 192 43.95 7.63 -58.36
C SER A 192 42.82 8.57 -58.00
N LEU A 193 43.12 9.60 -57.20
CA LEU A 193 42.09 10.53 -56.75
C LEU A 193 41.76 11.55 -57.85
N ASP A 194 40.48 11.84 -57.99
CA ASP A 194 39.96 12.93 -58.81
C ASP A 194 38.81 13.63 -58.07
N VAL A 195 38.69 14.95 -58.26
CA VAL A 195 37.71 15.77 -57.53
C VAL A 195 36.85 16.54 -58.54
N ASP A 196 35.59 16.15 -58.62
CA ASP A 196 34.61 16.76 -59.50
C ASP A 196 33.57 17.58 -58.72
N LEU A 197 33.39 18.84 -59.10
CA LEU A 197 32.35 19.70 -58.54
C LEU A 197 30.98 19.30 -59.13
N LEU A 198 30.08 18.84 -58.28
CA LEU A 198 28.73 18.41 -58.66
C LEU A 198 27.84 19.64 -58.87
N GLN A 199 27.41 19.86 -60.12
CA GLN A 199 26.50 20.94 -60.48
C GLN A 199 25.35 20.45 -61.35
N VAL A 200 24.12 20.81 -60.97
CA VAL A 200 22.95 20.65 -61.85
C VAL A 200 22.86 21.89 -62.75
N PRO A 201 22.71 21.74 -64.09
CA PRO A 201 22.52 22.87 -64.98
C PRO A 201 21.24 23.64 -64.62
N SER A 202 21.35 24.89 -64.17
CA SER A 202 20.17 25.75 -63.95
C SER A 202 19.59 26.23 -65.29
N GLY A 203 18.28 26.05 -65.48
CA GLY A 203 17.56 26.42 -66.71
C GLY A 203 17.68 27.91 -67.09
N VAL A 204 17.80 28.13 -68.41
CA VAL A 204 17.79 29.40 -69.19
C VAL A 204 18.87 30.44 -68.86
N ALA A 205 19.25 30.61 -67.60
CA ALA A 205 20.09 31.73 -67.19
C ALA A 205 21.61 31.44 -67.22
N SER A 206 22.01 30.16 -67.10
CA SER A 206 23.42 29.73 -67.17
C SER A 206 24.07 29.94 -68.54
N LYS A 207 23.29 29.96 -69.63
CA LYS A 207 23.80 30.23 -70.99
C LYS A 207 23.95 31.71 -71.31
N LEU A 208 23.17 32.59 -70.66
CA LEU A 208 23.24 34.04 -70.87
C LEU A 208 24.28 34.73 -69.98
N TRP A 209 24.60 34.16 -68.81
CA TRP A 209 25.58 34.76 -67.90
C TRP A 209 27.04 34.49 -68.29
N ARG A 210 27.37 33.32 -68.85
CA ARG A 210 28.75 32.99 -69.27
C ARG A 210 29.30 33.87 -70.40
N SER A 211 28.45 34.48 -71.22
CA SER A 211 28.87 35.25 -72.40
C SER A 211 28.93 36.76 -72.17
N VAL A 212 28.37 37.27 -71.07
CA VAL A 212 28.27 38.73 -70.86
C VAL A 212 29.08 39.18 -69.66
N TRP A 213 28.97 38.54 -68.49
CA TRP A 213 29.71 38.94 -67.29
C TRP A 213 30.51 37.74 -66.74
N GLY A 214 31.84 37.87 -66.66
CA GLY A 214 32.77 36.83 -66.19
C GLY A 214 32.68 36.50 -64.69
N GLY A 215 31.48 36.33 -64.14
CA GLY A 215 31.22 35.89 -62.78
C GLY A 215 31.02 34.37 -62.69
N ALA A 216 31.43 33.78 -61.57
CA ALA A 216 31.24 32.37 -61.28
C ALA A 216 29.74 31.98 -61.35
N PRO A 217 29.41 30.77 -61.85
CA PRO A 217 28.02 30.31 -61.97
C PRO A 217 27.32 30.18 -60.60
N PRO A 218 25.98 30.22 -60.56
CA PRO A 218 25.21 30.21 -59.32
C PRO A 218 25.49 28.94 -58.51
N VAL A 219 25.88 29.16 -57.26
CA VAL A 219 26.12 28.17 -56.21
C VAL A 219 24.77 27.55 -55.81
N ILE A 220 24.77 26.31 -55.32
CA ILE A 220 23.61 25.76 -54.61
C ILE A 220 23.37 26.67 -53.40
N HIS A 221 22.40 27.60 -53.51
CA HIS A 221 22.11 28.53 -52.43
C HIS A 221 21.44 27.79 -51.26
N GLY A 222 22.23 27.32 -50.28
CA GLY A 222 21.69 26.75 -49.05
C GLY A 222 22.70 25.90 -48.29
N ASP A 223 22.50 25.85 -46.97
CA ASP A 223 23.14 24.92 -46.05
C ASP A 223 22.78 23.47 -46.47
N ILE A 224 23.73 22.71 -47.04
CA ILE A 224 23.52 21.30 -47.37
C ILE A 224 23.51 20.52 -46.06
N VAL A 225 22.41 19.84 -45.78
CA VAL A 225 22.18 19.10 -44.53
C VAL A 225 22.39 17.60 -44.70
N SER A 226 22.29 17.08 -45.92
CA SER A 226 22.50 15.66 -46.19
C SER A 226 23.01 15.41 -47.61
N VAL A 227 23.93 14.44 -47.72
CA VAL A 227 24.42 13.85 -48.97
C VAL A 227 24.39 12.34 -48.84
N ARG A 228 23.81 11.64 -49.81
CA ARG A 228 23.63 10.18 -49.75
C ARG A 228 23.83 9.51 -51.11
N PRO A 229 24.32 8.26 -51.14
CA PRO A 229 24.19 7.43 -52.34
C PRO A 229 22.71 7.14 -52.61
N GLY A 230 22.31 7.26 -53.88
CA GLY A 230 20.99 6.93 -54.39
C GLY A 230 20.98 5.59 -55.13
N ARG A 231 20.10 5.47 -56.13
CA ARG A 231 19.86 4.22 -56.86
C ARG A 231 21.01 3.86 -57.80
N LEU A 232 21.41 2.59 -57.78
CA LEU A 232 22.23 1.98 -58.83
C LEU A 232 21.34 1.55 -60.01
N HIS A 233 21.72 1.97 -61.21
CA HIS A 233 21.01 1.73 -62.47
C HIS A 233 21.88 0.94 -63.44
N ASN A 234 21.26 0.37 -64.49
CA ASN A 234 21.95 -0.28 -65.60
C ASN A 234 22.97 -1.35 -65.18
N GLN A 235 22.57 -2.28 -64.29
CA GLN A 235 23.46 -3.32 -63.75
C GLN A 235 24.74 -2.77 -63.08
N GLY A 236 24.65 -1.60 -62.44
CA GLY A 236 25.79 -0.99 -61.73
C GLY A 236 26.71 -0.15 -62.61
N MET A 237 26.24 0.30 -63.78
CA MET A 237 27.00 1.21 -64.66
C MET A 237 26.79 2.69 -64.34
N THR A 238 25.70 3.02 -63.66
CA THR A 238 25.34 4.39 -63.28
C THR A 238 24.83 4.42 -61.84
N GLN A 239 25.22 5.43 -61.09
CA GLN A 239 24.82 5.63 -59.70
C GLN A 239 24.24 7.03 -59.51
N GLU A 240 23.13 7.15 -58.81
CA GLU A 240 22.63 8.45 -58.37
C GLU A 240 23.29 8.88 -57.07
N LEU A 241 23.57 10.18 -56.94
CA LEU A 241 24.00 10.83 -55.71
C LEU A 241 22.97 11.90 -55.37
N VAL A 242 22.58 11.98 -54.10
CA VAL A 242 21.50 12.86 -53.65
C VAL A 242 22.08 13.89 -52.70
N ALA A 243 21.72 15.17 -52.88
CA ALA A 243 22.02 16.25 -51.95
C ALA A 243 20.74 17.00 -51.56
N LEU A 244 20.57 17.26 -50.26
CA LEU A 244 19.42 17.97 -49.70
C LEU A 244 19.89 19.24 -48.98
N THR A 245 19.22 20.37 -49.27
CA THR A 245 19.45 21.63 -48.53
C THR A 245 18.46 21.80 -47.38
N ARG A 246 18.84 22.58 -46.35
CA ARG A 246 18.01 22.97 -45.20
C ARG A 246 16.65 23.54 -45.60
N ARG A 247 16.55 24.15 -46.79
CA ARG A 247 15.34 24.78 -47.35
C ARG A 247 14.45 23.83 -48.17
N GLY A 248 14.84 22.57 -48.30
CA GLY A 248 14.04 21.55 -48.98
C GLY A 248 14.28 21.47 -50.48
N GLU A 249 15.45 21.89 -50.97
CA GLU A 249 15.85 21.63 -52.36
C GLU A 249 16.60 20.30 -52.42
N ILE A 250 16.08 19.37 -53.20
CA ILE A 250 16.70 18.07 -53.47
C ILE A 250 17.35 18.10 -54.85
N SER A 251 18.63 17.72 -54.91
CA SER A 251 19.41 17.59 -56.14
C SER A 251 19.80 16.13 -56.34
N ILE A 252 19.52 15.59 -57.52
CA ILE A 252 19.88 14.22 -57.91
C ILE A 252 20.91 14.32 -59.03
N PHE A 253 22.11 13.79 -58.76
CA PHE A 253 23.24 13.74 -59.70
C PHE A 253 23.39 12.30 -60.21
N THR A 254 23.17 12.08 -61.50
CA THR A 254 23.39 10.76 -62.11
C THR A 254 24.84 10.66 -62.58
N CYS A 255 25.61 9.77 -61.97
CA CYS A 255 27.01 9.54 -62.29
C CYS A 255 27.18 8.29 -63.15
N GLN A 256 28.02 8.38 -64.19
CA GLN A 256 28.45 7.26 -65.02
C GLN A 256 29.74 6.69 -64.42
N LEU A 257 29.67 5.46 -63.93
CA LEU A 257 30.79 4.80 -63.23
C LEU A 257 31.88 4.34 -64.20
N LEU A 258 31.51 4.01 -65.44
CA LEU A 258 32.43 3.72 -66.53
C LEU A 258 32.37 4.82 -67.58
N SER A 259 33.29 5.77 -67.51
CA SER A 259 33.39 6.88 -68.46
C SER A 259 34.66 6.81 -69.30
N SER A 260 34.62 7.44 -70.48
CA SER A 260 35.80 7.64 -71.34
C SER A 260 36.90 8.48 -70.67
N SER A 261 36.58 9.23 -69.61
CA SER A 261 37.49 10.08 -68.84
C SER A 261 38.40 9.32 -67.86
N ARG A 262 38.31 7.98 -67.79
CA ARG A 262 38.98 7.10 -66.79
C ARG A 262 38.51 7.26 -65.33
N TYR A 263 37.64 8.22 -65.04
CA TYR A 263 37.03 8.48 -63.74
C TYR A 263 35.51 8.47 -63.82
N CYS A 264 34.84 8.42 -62.68
CA CYS A 264 33.40 8.61 -62.58
C CYS A 264 33.03 10.02 -63.10
N SER A 265 32.01 10.15 -63.96
CA SER A 265 31.61 11.46 -64.50
C SER A 265 30.11 11.71 -64.40
N VAL A 266 29.72 12.92 -64.02
CA VAL A 266 28.30 13.32 -63.91
C VAL A 266 27.65 13.46 -65.30
N ASP A 267 26.46 12.88 -65.47
CA ASP A 267 25.60 13.08 -66.63
C ASP A 267 24.65 14.29 -66.40
N PRO A 268 24.93 15.46 -66.99
CA PRO A 268 24.14 16.66 -66.77
C PRO A 268 22.73 16.59 -67.38
N ARG A 269 22.45 15.62 -68.27
CA ARG A 269 21.11 15.48 -68.90
C ARG A 269 20.15 14.68 -68.03
N ARG A 270 20.69 13.80 -67.18
CA ARG A 270 19.94 12.97 -66.25
C ARG A 270 19.93 13.52 -64.83
N SER A 271 20.80 14.48 -64.54
CA SER A 271 20.83 15.17 -63.26
C SER A 271 19.82 16.32 -63.22
N PHE A 272 19.08 16.45 -62.11
CA PHE A 272 18.02 17.46 -61.94
C PHE A 272 17.90 17.92 -60.48
N ARG A 273 17.16 19.01 -60.27
CA ARG A 273 16.94 19.64 -58.95
C ARG A 273 15.51 20.13 -58.84
N HIS A 274 14.86 19.84 -57.71
CA HIS A 274 13.50 20.28 -57.41
C HIS A 274 13.40 20.82 -55.99
N SER A 275 12.49 21.78 -55.78
CA SER A 275 12.10 22.22 -54.45
C SER A 275 10.90 21.41 -53.98
N MET A 276 11.00 20.84 -52.78
CA MET A 276 9.94 20.05 -52.15
C MET A 276 9.04 20.91 -51.25
N PHE A 277 9.46 22.14 -50.95
CA PHE A 277 8.80 23.01 -49.97
C PHE A 277 7.30 23.18 -50.24
N ALA A 278 6.93 23.53 -51.48
CA ALA A 278 5.53 23.74 -51.85
C ALA A 278 4.67 22.47 -51.68
N SER A 279 5.22 21.29 -52.01
CA SER A 279 4.50 20.03 -51.82
C SER A 279 4.39 19.64 -50.35
N VAL A 280 5.40 19.94 -49.54
CA VAL A 280 5.38 19.68 -48.09
C VAL A 280 4.40 20.63 -47.39
N GLU A 281 4.43 21.91 -47.71
CA GLU A 281 3.49 22.92 -47.21
C GLU A 281 2.04 22.53 -47.52
N ALA A 282 1.76 22.16 -48.77
CA ALA A 282 0.42 21.70 -49.18
C ALA A 282 -0.03 20.43 -48.42
N SER A 283 0.88 19.48 -48.17
CA SER A 283 0.57 18.26 -47.40
C SER A 283 0.25 18.58 -45.94
N ILE A 284 1.00 19.49 -45.31
CA ILE A 284 0.76 19.92 -43.93
C ILE A 284 -0.59 20.64 -43.83
N GLU A 285 -0.88 21.56 -44.76
CA GLU A 285 -2.13 22.33 -44.76
C GLU A 285 -3.36 21.45 -44.97
N ALA A 286 -3.26 20.40 -45.81
CA ALA A 286 -4.32 19.43 -46.00
C ALA A 286 -4.68 18.64 -44.73
N HIS A 287 -3.70 18.34 -43.88
CA HIS A 287 -3.92 17.59 -42.63
C HIS A 287 -4.24 18.49 -41.43
N ARG A 288 -3.77 19.74 -41.44
CA ARG A 288 -4.01 20.73 -40.38
C ARG A 288 -4.10 22.14 -40.99
N PRO A 289 -5.29 22.67 -41.28
CA PRO A 289 -5.42 24.01 -41.87
C PRO A 289 -5.06 25.12 -40.86
N GLY A 290 -4.36 26.17 -41.33
CA GLY A 290 -4.12 27.42 -40.61
C GLY A 290 -2.68 27.64 -40.10
N GLY A 291 -2.19 28.88 -40.29
CA GLY A 291 -0.92 29.41 -39.78
C GLY A 291 0.22 29.44 -40.81
N SER A 292 1.23 30.30 -40.60
CA SER A 292 2.46 30.28 -41.39
C SER A 292 3.28 29.04 -41.02
N VAL A 293 3.65 28.23 -42.02
CA VAL A 293 4.44 27.00 -41.82
C VAL A 293 5.90 27.30 -42.11
N HIS A 294 6.77 27.09 -41.13
CA HIS A 294 8.22 27.06 -41.36
C HIS A 294 8.72 25.62 -41.27
N VAL A 295 9.48 25.17 -42.26
CA VAL A 295 9.97 23.79 -42.36
C VAL A 295 11.49 23.81 -42.50
N GLU A 296 12.15 23.08 -41.63
CA GLU A 296 13.59 22.86 -41.65
C GLU A 296 13.87 21.40 -42.01
N PHE A 297 14.63 21.16 -43.07
CA PHE A 297 14.99 19.82 -43.52
C PHE A 297 16.31 19.37 -42.88
N PHE A 298 16.46 18.07 -42.58
CA PHE A 298 17.64 17.54 -41.88
C PHE A 298 18.34 16.42 -42.65
N ASP A 299 17.60 15.42 -43.12
CA ASP A 299 18.21 14.26 -43.77
C ASP A 299 17.29 13.61 -44.80
N VAL A 300 17.86 12.85 -45.73
CA VAL A 300 17.17 12.12 -46.78
C VAL A 300 17.66 10.69 -46.86
N ALA A 301 16.79 9.74 -47.18
CA ALA A 301 17.16 8.36 -47.46
C ALA A 301 16.37 7.82 -48.66
N HIS A 302 17.06 7.16 -49.60
CA HIS A 302 16.42 6.51 -50.75
C HIS A 302 15.64 5.26 -50.31
N THR A 303 14.38 5.13 -50.73
CA THR A 303 13.56 3.93 -50.46
C THR A 303 13.59 2.96 -51.65
N ALA A 304 12.63 3.07 -52.55
CA ALA A 304 12.50 2.25 -53.74
C ALA A 304 12.06 3.14 -54.92
N ASP A 305 12.55 2.80 -56.10
CA ASP A 305 12.35 3.59 -57.32
C ASP A 305 12.68 5.07 -57.11
N ASP A 306 11.72 5.96 -57.37
CA ASP A 306 11.86 7.42 -57.30
C ASP A 306 11.40 7.97 -55.94
N HIS A 307 11.26 7.14 -54.90
CA HIS A 307 10.78 7.56 -53.58
C HIS A 307 11.93 7.77 -52.59
N TYR A 308 11.78 8.80 -51.78
CA TYR A 308 12.73 9.24 -50.77
C TYR A 308 12.00 9.50 -49.45
N LEU A 309 12.59 9.09 -48.33
CA LEU A 309 12.19 9.57 -47.02
C LEU A 309 12.97 10.84 -46.71
N VAL A 310 12.26 11.87 -46.26
CA VAL A 310 12.82 13.16 -45.94
C VAL A 310 12.43 13.52 -44.51
N LEU A 311 13.43 13.71 -43.65
CA LEU A 311 13.25 14.11 -42.27
C LEU A 311 13.22 15.65 -42.18
N ALA A 312 12.17 16.20 -41.59
CA ALA A 312 12.03 17.64 -41.39
C ALA A 312 11.39 18.00 -40.06
N ARG A 313 11.72 19.19 -39.54
CA ARG A 313 11.05 19.82 -38.40
C ARG A 313 10.06 20.84 -38.92
N VAL A 314 8.83 20.75 -38.45
CA VAL A 314 7.75 21.67 -38.79
C VAL A 314 7.48 22.57 -37.59
N HIS A 315 7.66 23.87 -37.78
CA HIS A 315 7.44 24.92 -36.79
C HIS A 315 6.05 25.53 -36.97
N ARG A 316 5.19 25.38 -35.95
CA ARG A 316 3.88 26.05 -35.84
C ARG A 316 3.66 26.59 -34.43
N HIS A 317 3.04 25.79 -33.56
CA HIS A 317 2.88 26.11 -32.12
C HIS A 317 3.99 25.46 -31.30
N ASN A 318 4.21 24.16 -31.50
CA ASN A 318 5.35 23.41 -30.98
C ASN A 318 6.12 22.79 -32.17
N PRO A 319 7.45 22.83 -32.18
CA PRO A 319 8.25 22.23 -33.24
C PRO A 319 8.14 20.70 -33.18
N ARG A 320 7.73 20.08 -34.29
CA ARG A 320 7.59 18.62 -34.39
C ARG A 320 8.43 18.03 -35.51
N LEU A 321 9.01 16.86 -35.27
CA LEU A 321 9.73 16.10 -36.29
C LEU A 321 8.75 15.22 -37.09
N MET A 322 8.87 15.28 -38.42
CA MET A 322 8.06 14.53 -39.36
C MET A 322 8.94 13.88 -40.42
N ILE A 323 8.51 12.70 -40.88
CA ILE A 323 9.10 11.99 -42.01
C ILE A 323 8.13 12.11 -43.18
N PHE A 324 8.59 12.64 -44.30
CA PHE A 324 7.83 12.73 -45.54
C PHE A 324 8.33 11.69 -46.53
N THR A 325 7.42 10.88 -47.08
CA THR A 325 7.71 10.07 -48.25
C THR A 325 7.45 10.92 -49.48
N VAL A 326 8.51 11.25 -50.23
CA VAL A 326 8.46 12.12 -51.40
C VAL A 326 8.85 11.33 -52.64
N LYS A 327 8.01 11.38 -53.68
CA LYS A 327 8.38 10.92 -55.01
C LYS A 327 9.10 12.05 -55.74
N VAL A 328 10.31 11.81 -56.20
CA VAL A 328 11.18 12.79 -56.86
C VAL A 328 11.68 12.22 -58.18
N ASP A 329 11.21 12.80 -59.29
CA ASP A 329 11.63 12.45 -60.64
C ASP A 329 11.96 13.71 -61.45
N ALA A 330 12.33 13.57 -62.72
CA ALA A 330 12.71 14.71 -63.57
C ALA A 330 11.59 15.75 -63.79
N THR A 331 10.33 15.43 -63.45
CA THR A 331 9.19 16.34 -63.60
C THR A 331 8.94 17.19 -62.35
N GLY A 332 9.34 16.72 -61.17
CA GLY A 332 9.11 17.42 -59.92
C GLY A 332 9.27 16.55 -58.68
N ALA A 333 8.88 17.12 -57.54
CA ALA A 333 8.85 16.44 -56.24
C ALA A 333 7.45 16.54 -55.62
N LEU A 334 6.89 15.39 -55.23
CA LEU A 334 5.54 15.27 -54.69
C LEU A 334 5.54 14.44 -53.40
N VAL A 335 4.96 14.97 -52.33
CA VAL A 335 4.74 14.25 -51.07
C VAL A 335 3.61 13.23 -51.26
N VAL A 336 3.93 11.96 -50.98
CA VAL A 336 3.01 10.81 -51.11
C VAL A 336 2.46 10.40 -49.75
N ALA A 337 3.26 10.50 -48.69
CA ALA A 337 2.84 10.17 -47.33
C ALA A 337 3.58 11.02 -46.29
N THR A 338 2.97 11.17 -45.11
CA THR A 338 3.53 11.92 -43.99
C THR A 338 3.39 11.07 -42.73
N HIS A 339 4.48 10.92 -41.98
CA HIS A 339 4.53 10.24 -40.70
C HIS A 339 5.00 11.22 -39.62
N LEU A 340 4.23 11.34 -38.53
CA LEU A 340 4.57 12.18 -37.39
C LEU A 340 5.29 11.33 -36.33
N LEU A 341 6.53 11.68 -36.00
CA LEU A 341 7.28 11.01 -34.94
C LEU A 341 6.76 11.42 -33.56
N LYS A 342 6.62 10.44 -32.65
CA LYS A 342 6.30 10.62 -31.22
C LYS A 342 7.55 11.03 -30.40
N ALA A 343 8.38 11.90 -30.95
CA ALA A 343 9.47 12.53 -30.21
C ALA A 343 8.93 13.65 -29.31
N PRO A 344 9.47 13.87 -28.10
CA PRO A 344 9.12 15.03 -27.29
C PRO A 344 9.46 16.31 -28.06
N ASP A 345 8.81 17.42 -27.67
CA ASP A 345 8.94 18.71 -28.34
C ASP A 345 10.41 19.00 -28.64
N ALA A 346 10.73 19.24 -29.92
CA ALA A 346 12.09 19.41 -30.41
C ALA A 346 12.65 20.79 -30.05
N GLU A 347 12.45 21.22 -28.80
CA GLU A 347 12.96 22.46 -28.23
C GLU A 347 14.42 22.25 -27.83
N GLY A 348 15.30 22.32 -28.82
CA GLY A 348 16.74 22.26 -28.61
C GLY A 348 17.47 22.73 -29.85
N ASP A 349 18.06 23.93 -29.76
CA ASP A 349 18.81 24.61 -30.83
C ASP A 349 20.20 23.99 -31.11
N GLY A 350 20.48 22.78 -30.60
CA GLY A 350 21.82 22.16 -30.63
C GLY A 350 21.94 20.78 -31.28
N PHE A 351 20.83 20.12 -31.64
CA PHE A 351 20.87 18.75 -32.18
C PHE A 351 20.42 18.72 -33.64
N SER A 352 21.18 18.04 -34.51
CA SER A 352 20.83 17.79 -35.91
C SER A 352 20.40 16.33 -36.10
N PRO A 353 19.09 16.03 -36.11
CA PRO A 353 18.59 14.69 -36.34
C PRO A 353 19.13 14.04 -37.62
N LYS A 354 19.45 12.75 -37.55
CA LYS A 354 19.85 11.94 -38.72
C LYS A 354 18.87 10.81 -38.98
N LEU A 355 18.66 10.48 -40.24
CA LEU A 355 17.78 9.42 -40.73
C LEU A 355 18.62 8.27 -41.30
N PHE A 356 18.36 7.06 -40.83
CA PHE A 356 18.95 5.84 -41.35
C PHE A 356 17.86 4.87 -41.79
N LEU A 357 18.06 4.24 -42.96
CA LEU A 357 17.08 3.33 -43.55
C LEU A 357 17.78 2.07 -44.08
N PRO A 358 18.17 1.14 -43.19
CA PRO A 358 18.78 -0.12 -43.59
C PRO A 358 17.83 -0.96 -44.44
N SER A 359 18.37 -1.72 -45.41
CA SER A 359 17.61 -2.74 -46.14
C SER A 359 17.02 -3.77 -45.16
N PRO A 360 15.74 -4.16 -45.29
CA PRO A 360 14.86 -4.03 -46.46
C PRO A 360 14.10 -2.70 -46.60
N LYS A 361 14.49 -1.66 -45.85
CA LYS A 361 13.94 -0.30 -45.89
C LYS A 361 12.49 -0.18 -45.38
N THR A 362 12.14 -1.04 -44.42
CA THR A 362 10.83 -1.08 -43.77
C THR A 362 10.77 -0.25 -42.48
N THR A 363 11.91 -0.08 -41.79
CA THR A 363 11.98 0.62 -40.50
C THR A 363 13.00 1.76 -40.61
N ALA A 364 12.56 2.98 -40.33
CA ALA A 364 13.42 4.14 -40.23
C ALA A 364 13.99 4.24 -38.81
N PHE A 365 15.29 4.51 -38.71
CA PHE A 365 15.96 4.84 -37.47
C PHE A 365 16.27 6.34 -37.48
N VAL A 366 15.74 7.09 -36.52
CA VAL A 366 15.92 8.54 -36.44
C VAL A 366 16.64 8.88 -35.15
N THR A 367 17.80 9.50 -35.27
CA THR A 367 18.58 9.96 -34.12
C THR A 367 18.13 11.35 -33.73
N VAL A 368 17.87 11.58 -32.44
CA VAL A 368 17.48 12.89 -31.90
C VAL A 368 18.16 13.06 -30.54
N GLY A 369 19.16 13.93 -30.48
CA GLY A 369 19.98 14.09 -29.27
C GLY A 369 20.62 12.76 -28.85
N ASN A 370 20.37 12.36 -27.61
CA ASN A 370 20.83 11.09 -27.03
C ASN A 370 19.82 9.93 -27.21
N SER A 371 18.93 10.01 -28.20
CA SER A 371 17.91 8.99 -28.43
C SER A 371 17.90 8.50 -29.88
N VAL A 372 17.49 7.26 -30.07
CA VAL A 372 17.27 6.63 -31.39
C VAL A 372 15.84 6.14 -31.46
N TYR A 373 15.05 6.72 -32.35
CA TYR A 373 13.66 6.35 -32.62
C TYR A 373 13.63 5.31 -33.73
N LEU A 374 12.80 4.29 -33.56
CA LEU A 374 12.53 3.26 -34.56
C LEU A 374 11.08 3.43 -34.99
N ALA A 375 10.84 3.65 -36.28
CA ALA A 375 9.50 3.84 -36.82
C ALA A 375 9.30 3.00 -38.08
N ASP A 376 8.26 2.17 -38.10
CA ASP A 376 7.90 1.40 -39.30
C ASP A 376 7.27 2.33 -40.35
N ILE A 377 7.77 2.22 -41.59
CA ILE A 377 7.43 3.08 -42.72
C ILE A 377 6.44 2.37 -43.65
N GLY A 378 5.41 3.09 -44.11
CA GLY A 378 4.47 2.60 -45.13
C GLY A 378 3.12 2.11 -44.60
N THR A 379 2.89 2.12 -43.29
CA THR A 379 1.58 1.84 -42.68
C THR A 379 1.05 3.08 -41.95
N SER A 380 -0.25 3.37 -42.08
CA SER A 380 -0.89 4.56 -41.49
C SER A 380 -0.97 4.55 -39.96
N SER A 381 -0.73 3.38 -39.34
CA SER A 381 -0.65 3.16 -37.89
C SER A 381 0.60 2.35 -37.52
N GLY A 382 1.75 2.71 -38.10
CA GLY A 382 3.02 2.02 -37.87
C GLY A 382 3.44 2.02 -36.40
N TRP A 383 4.11 0.94 -36.01
CA TRP A 383 4.76 0.85 -34.70
C TRP A 383 5.91 1.83 -34.61
N GLU A 384 6.06 2.43 -33.43
CA GLU A 384 7.14 3.34 -33.09
C GLU A 384 7.59 3.09 -31.65
N ASP A 385 8.90 3.09 -31.44
CA ASP A 385 9.54 2.92 -30.14
C ASP A 385 10.86 3.72 -30.11
N ARG A 386 11.45 3.90 -28.93
CA ARG A 386 12.68 4.68 -28.75
C ARG A 386 13.68 3.98 -27.82
N VAL A 387 14.95 4.09 -28.18
CA VAL A 387 16.09 3.75 -27.34
C VAL A 387 16.70 5.05 -26.83
N VAL A 388 16.69 5.24 -25.51
CA VAL A 388 17.21 6.46 -24.87
C VAL A 388 18.53 6.14 -24.18
N PHE A 389 19.59 6.86 -24.54
CA PHE A 389 20.87 6.80 -23.84
C PHE A 389 20.86 7.72 -22.63
N ARG A 390 21.53 7.32 -21.54
CA ARG A 390 21.67 8.17 -20.35
C ARG A 390 22.40 9.47 -20.70
N ARG A 391 22.15 10.53 -19.93
CA ARG A 391 22.80 11.85 -20.11
C ARG A 391 24.33 11.81 -19.99
N SER A 392 24.87 10.82 -19.29
CA SER A 392 26.32 10.58 -19.17
C SER A 392 26.95 10.01 -20.44
N VAL A 393 26.15 9.48 -21.38
CA VAL A 393 26.63 8.89 -22.63
C VAL A 393 26.63 9.97 -23.71
N THR A 394 27.78 10.18 -24.34
CA THR A 394 27.90 11.06 -25.52
C THR A 394 28.01 10.19 -26.75
N ILE A 395 27.12 10.40 -27.73
CA ILE A 395 27.18 9.71 -29.01
C ILE A 395 28.13 10.48 -29.93
N ILE A 396 29.12 9.79 -30.48
CA ILE A 396 30.18 10.37 -31.31
C ILE A 396 30.12 9.88 -32.77
N GLY A 397 29.38 8.81 -33.03
CA GLY A 397 29.37 8.19 -34.36
C GLY A 397 28.21 7.24 -34.61
N TYR A 398 27.96 6.99 -35.90
CA TYR A 398 26.88 6.11 -36.35
C TYR A 398 27.34 5.23 -37.53
N GLY A 399 26.67 4.10 -37.69
CA GLY A 399 26.71 3.27 -38.89
C GLY A 399 25.44 2.48 -39.09
N VAL A 400 25.28 1.94 -40.29
CA VAL A 400 24.06 1.25 -40.73
C VAL A 400 24.42 -0.15 -41.19
N GLU A 401 23.70 -1.14 -40.68
CA GLU A 401 23.81 -2.53 -41.10
C GLU A 401 22.52 -2.98 -41.78
N ASN A 402 22.65 -3.45 -43.02
CA ASN A 402 21.54 -4.00 -43.78
C ASN A 402 21.20 -5.42 -43.29
N ALA A 403 19.92 -5.79 -43.39
CA ALA A 403 19.50 -7.17 -43.14
C ALA A 403 20.07 -8.12 -44.20
N THR A 404 20.50 -9.29 -43.77
CA THR A 404 20.93 -10.43 -44.59
C THR A 404 20.30 -11.71 -44.03
N ASP A 405 20.45 -12.85 -44.71
CA ASP A 405 19.88 -14.14 -44.24
C ASP A 405 20.32 -14.51 -42.80
N ASN A 406 21.46 -13.97 -42.34
CA ASN A 406 22.06 -14.30 -41.04
C ASN A 406 22.10 -13.11 -40.06
N GLN A 407 21.53 -11.95 -40.40
CA GLN A 407 21.65 -10.74 -39.58
C GLN A 407 20.47 -9.81 -39.82
N ASN A 408 19.88 -9.26 -38.76
CA ASN A 408 18.81 -8.29 -38.94
C ASN A 408 19.35 -6.87 -39.18
N ALA A 409 18.48 -6.02 -39.71
CA ALA A 409 18.74 -4.61 -39.92
C ALA A 409 19.07 -3.92 -38.58
N ALA A 410 20.12 -3.10 -38.56
CA ALA A 410 20.56 -2.44 -37.33
C ALA A 410 21.20 -1.07 -37.58
N VAL A 411 21.20 -0.26 -36.54
CA VAL A 411 22.05 0.94 -36.43
C VAL A 411 23.09 0.69 -35.36
N VAL A 412 24.34 1.01 -35.70
CA VAL A 412 25.48 0.94 -34.79
C VAL A 412 25.78 2.36 -34.31
N VAL A 413 25.88 2.52 -33.00
CA VAL A 413 26.12 3.78 -32.31
C VAL A 413 27.47 3.68 -31.61
N VAL A 414 28.38 4.58 -31.96
CA VAL A 414 29.69 4.69 -31.30
C VAL A 414 29.54 5.72 -30.18
N THR A 415 29.89 5.34 -28.96
CA THR A 415 29.77 6.20 -27.78
C THR A 415 31.13 6.58 -27.23
N GLN A 416 31.20 7.75 -26.59
CA GLN A 416 32.37 8.17 -25.84
C GLN A 416 32.45 7.37 -24.53
N ASN A 417 33.48 6.54 -24.39
CA ASN A 417 33.80 5.75 -23.19
C ASN A 417 32.81 4.63 -22.78
N GLN A 418 31.71 4.40 -23.50
CA GLN A 418 30.78 3.28 -23.24
C GLN A 418 30.79 2.20 -24.34
N GLY A 419 31.79 2.26 -25.24
CA GLY A 419 31.98 1.30 -26.32
C GLY A 419 31.03 1.48 -27.51
N VAL A 420 30.78 0.39 -28.23
CA VAL A 420 29.95 0.39 -29.44
C VAL A 420 28.64 -0.32 -29.15
N VAL A 421 27.52 0.37 -29.37
CA VAL A 421 26.16 -0.13 -29.12
C VAL A 421 25.46 -0.41 -30.43
N ARG A 422 24.95 -1.63 -30.61
CA ARG A 422 24.20 -2.05 -31.80
C ARG A 422 22.73 -2.19 -31.45
N ILE A 423 21.88 -1.46 -32.17
CA ILE A 423 20.42 -1.47 -32.07
C ILE A 423 19.85 -2.23 -33.26
N GLU A 424 19.34 -3.43 -33.02
CA GLU A 424 18.88 -4.38 -34.03
C GLU A 424 17.35 -4.48 -34.05
N ARG A 425 16.74 -4.39 -35.23
CA ARG A 425 15.29 -4.55 -35.43
C ARG A 425 14.97 -5.95 -35.95
N PHE A 426 14.08 -6.68 -35.30
CA PHE A 426 13.62 -8.00 -35.75
C PHE A 426 12.57 -7.91 -36.88
N PRO A 427 12.45 -8.91 -37.75
CA PRO A 427 11.42 -8.95 -38.79
C PRO A 427 10.08 -9.46 -38.23
N THR A 428 9.54 -8.78 -37.21
CA THR A 428 8.29 -9.16 -36.51
C THR A 428 7.18 -8.16 -36.79
N THR A 429 5.92 -8.62 -36.76
CA THR A 429 4.73 -7.74 -36.75
C THR A 429 4.51 -7.20 -35.34
N PRO A 430 4.80 -5.92 -35.09
CA PRO A 430 4.75 -5.37 -33.75
C PRO A 430 3.30 -5.17 -33.27
N SER A 431 3.07 -5.33 -31.97
CA SER A 431 1.83 -4.86 -31.35
C SER A 431 1.82 -3.32 -31.32
N VAL A 432 0.70 -2.73 -31.71
CA VAL A 432 0.47 -1.27 -31.67
C VAL A 432 -0.40 -0.89 -30.46
N ASP A 433 -0.81 -1.88 -29.66
CA ASP A 433 -1.59 -1.64 -28.45
C ASP A 433 -0.76 -0.85 -27.40
N PRO A 434 -1.21 0.34 -26.97
CA PRO A 434 -0.47 1.16 -26.01
C PRO A 434 -0.19 0.48 -24.68
N GLY A 435 -1.10 -0.38 -24.20
CA GLY A 435 -0.92 -1.14 -22.96
C GLY A 435 0.24 -2.13 -23.07
N THR A 436 0.30 -2.87 -24.17
CA THR A 436 1.40 -3.80 -24.48
C THR A 436 2.75 -3.08 -24.60
N VAL A 437 2.78 -1.89 -25.22
CA VAL A 437 4.00 -1.08 -25.34
C VAL A 437 4.46 -0.60 -23.97
N LEU A 438 3.55 -0.05 -23.16
CA LEU A 438 3.86 0.40 -21.79
C LEU A 438 4.43 -0.74 -20.95
N LYS A 439 3.76 -1.90 -20.95
CA LYS A 439 4.23 -3.11 -20.24
C LYS A 439 5.65 -3.48 -20.66
N SER A 440 5.91 -3.53 -21.98
CA SER A 440 7.24 -3.85 -22.50
C SER A 440 8.31 -2.87 -22.03
N HIS A 441 8.02 -1.57 -21.95
CA HIS A 441 8.97 -0.58 -21.43
C HIS A 441 9.26 -0.75 -19.94
N ILE A 442 8.23 -1.03 -19.13
CA ILE A 442 8.39 -1.30 -17.69
C ILE A 442 9.24 -2.57 -17.51
N GLU A 443 8.97 -3.65 -18.26
CA GLU A 443 9.79 -4.86 -18.25
C GLU A 443 11.26 -4.56 -18.57
N GLN A 444 11.53 -3.73 -19.58
CA GLN A 444 12.90 -3.34 -19.90
C GLN A 444 13.58 -2.61 -18.72
N GLY A 445 12.85 -1.73 -18.05
CA GLY A 445 13.31 -1.06 -16.82
C GLY A 445 13.61 -2.03 -15.67
N VAL A 446 12.79 -3.06 -15.48
CA VAL A 446 12.95 -4.03 -14.39
C VAL A 446 14.05 -5.04 -14.69
N PHE A 447 14.03 -5.68 -15.85
CA PHE A 447 14.97 -6.75 -16.18
C PHE A 447 16.34 -6.23 -16.62
N PHE A 448 16.41 -5.02 -17.18
CA PHE A 448 17.63 -4.45 -17.76
C PHE A 448 18.03 -3.08 -17.18
N GLY A 449 17.34 -2.57 -16.14
CA GLY A 449 17.61 -1.25 -15.54
C GLY A 449 19.02 -1.05 -14.98
N GLY A 450 19.75 -2.14 -14.73
CA GLY A 450 21.16 -2.10 -14.36
C GLY A 450 22.12 -1.61 -15.45
N SER A 451 21.66 -1.35 -16.68
CA SER A 451 22.51 -0.80 -17.75
C SER A 451 23.02 0.61 -17.40
N SER A 452 24.33 0.81 -17.59
CA SER A 452 24.99 2.12 -17.46
C SER A 452 24.81 3.02 -18.68
N GLU A 453 24.37 2.46 -19.79
CA GLU A 453 24.29 3.09 -21.10
C GLU A 453 22.88 3.62 -21.41
N LEU A 454 21.86 2.84 -21.06
CA LEU A 454 20.46 3.10 -21.43
C LEU A 454 19.64 3.65 -20.25
N SER A 455 18.64 4.46 -20.58
CA SER A 455 17.56 4.90 -19.68
C SER A 455 16.25 4.27 -20.15
N PHE A 456 15.49 3.72 -19.22
CA PHE A 456 14.17 3.12 -19.49
C PHE A 456 13.04 3.96 -18.90
N ASP A 457 13.31 5.24 -18.63
CA ASP A 457 12.38 6.10 -17.93
C ASP A 457 11.16 6.43 -18.80
N VAL A 458 9.99 6.32 -18.18
CA VAL A 458 8.70 6.61 -18.81
C VAL A 458 8.18 7.91 -18.22
N ASP A 459 7.66 8.80 -19.08
CA ASP A 459 6.95 9.98 -18.62
C ASP A 459 5.57 9.59 -18.10
N GLY A 460 5.50 9.25 -16.81
CA GLY A 460 4.29 8.79 -16.15
C GLY A 460 3.12 9.77 -16.23
N ALA A 461 3.35 11.06 -16.45
CA ALA A 461 2.28 12.06 -16.59
C ALA A 461 1.50 11.94 -17.90
N SER A 462 2.10 11.30 -18.92
CA SER A 462 1.51 11.12 -20.26
C SER A 462 0.65 9.85 -20.37
N VAL A 463 0.69 8.98 -19.36
CA VAL A 463 0.08 7.65 -19.38
C VAL A 463 -1.11 7.60 -18.40
N PRO A 464 -2.27 7.03 -18.79
CA PRO A 464 -3.38 6.84 -17.86
C PRO A 464 -3.02 5.92 -16.68
N ASN A 465 -3.36 6.35 -15.46
CA ASN A 465 -3.08 5.61 -14.23
C ASN A 465 -3.52 4.14 -14.26
N GLY A 466 -4.73 3.85 -14.79
CA GLY A 466 -5.24 2.48 -14.88
C GLY A 466 -4.36 1.57 -15.73
N SER A 467 -3.84 2.07 -16.86
CA SER A 467 -2.94 1.30 -17.73
C SER A 467 -1.60 0.99 -17.06
N ILE A 468 -1.12 1.87 -16.17
CA ILE A 468 0.09 1.61 -15.37
C ILE A 468 -0.17 0.48 -14.39
N ILE A 469 -1.28 0.55 -13.64
CA ILE A 469 -1.66 -0.46 -12.64
C ILE A 469 -1.85 -1.84 -13.31
N ASP A 470 -2.56 -1.89 -14.44
CA ASP A 470 -2.77 -3.12 -15.20
C ASP A 470 -1.46 -3.72 -15.71
N ALA A 471 -0.55 -2.88 -16.23
CA ALA A 471 0.74 -3.34 -16.73
C ALA A 471 1.65 -3.87 -15.60
N VAL A 472 1.70 -3.17 -14.46
CA VAL A 472 2.45 -3.61 -13.28
C VAL A 472 1.86 -4.90 -12.71
N GLY A 473 0.53 -5.01 -12.66
CA GLY A 473 -0.20 -6.22 -12.31
C GLY A 473 0.24 -7.43 -13.14
N ALA A 474 0.20 -7.28 -14.47
CA ALA A 474 0.60 -8.34 -15.39
C ALA A 474 2.08 -8.73 -15.21
N ILE A 475 2.99 -7.78 -14.98
CA ILE A 475 4.41 -8.06 -14.75
C ILE A 475 4.61 -8.83 -13.43
N CYS A 476 3.91 -8.43 -12.36
CA CYS A 476 3.95 -9.15 -11.09
C CYS A 476 3.47 -10.60 -11.24
N GLU A 477 2.36 -10.82 -11.96
CA GLU A 477 1.86 -12.16 -12.25
C GLU A 477 2.87 -12.99 -13.03
N GLU A 478 3.51 -12.42 -14.05
CA GLU A 478 4.52 -13.12 -14.84
C GLU A 478 5.80 -13.45 -14.06
N ILE A 479 6.24 -12.56 -13.16
CA ILE A 479 7.37 -12.83 -12.27
C ILE A 479 7.01 -13.94 -11.28
N MET A 480 5.82 -13.89 -10.69
CA MET A 480 5.33 -14.94 -9.78
C MET A 480 5.20 -16.30 -10.49
N ALA A 481 4.77 -16.30 -11.76
CA ALA A 481 4.61 -17.50 -12.57
C ALA A 481 5.90 -17.98 -13.27
N SER A 482 6.99 -17.21 -13.20
CA SER A 482 8.20 -17.41 -14.03
C SER A 482 7.92 -17.53 -15.54
N SER A 483 6.84 -16.91 -16.02
CA SER A 483 6.42 -16.97 -17.42
C SER A 483 7.07 -15.90 -18.30
N SER A 484 7.73 -14.91 -17.69
CA SER A 484 8.43 -13.86 -18.42
C SER A 484 9.59 -14.43 -19.26
N PRO A 485 9.74 -14.03 -20.53
CA PRO A 485 10.80 -14.51 -21.41
C PRO A 485 12.21 -14.07 -20.96
N TYR A 486 12.29 -13.06 -20.09
CA TYR A 486 13.57 -12.53 -19.57
C TYR A 486 14.01 -13.23 -18.27
N MET A 487 13.20 -14.14 -17.75
CA MET A 487 13.59 -14.99 -16.63
C MET A 487 14.37 -16.21 -17.11
N ASN A 488 15.59 -16.36 -16.61
CA ASN A 488 16.37 -17.57 -16.82
C ASN A 488 15.96 -18.62 -15.79
N ALA A 489 15.78 -19.87 -16.22
CA ALA A 489 15.63 -20.99 -15.31
C ALA A 489 16.93 -21.17 -14.51
N LEU A 490 16.85 -21.02 -13.19
CA LEU A 490 17.96 -21.28 -12.28
C LEU A 490 17.87 -22.71 -11.75
N PRO A 491 19.00 -23.37 -11.48
CA PRO A 491 19.02 -24.77 -11.08
C PRO A 491 18.46 -25.00 -9.66
N ALA A 492 18.57 -24.01 -8.78
CA ALA A 492 18.06 -24.08 -7.41
C ALA A 492 16.77 -23.26 -7.24
N VAL A 493 15.77 -23.86 -6.59
CA VAL A 493 14.47 -23.23 -6.32
C VAL A 493 14.64 -21.98 -5.43
N SER A 494 15.53 -22.04 -4.45
CA SER A 494 15.85 -20.90 -3.58
C SER A 494 16.40 -19.72 -4.37
N GLU A 495 17.32 -19.95 -5.30
CA GLU A 495 17.89 -18.90 -6.16
C GLU A 495 16.81 -18.28 -7.07
N THR A 496 15.90 -19.11 -7.61
CA THR A 496 14.73 -18.63 -8.38
C THR A 496 13.85 -17.71 -7.54
N LEU A 497 13.51 -18.11 -6.32
CA LEU A 497 12.65 -17.32 -5.42
C LEU A 497 13.33 -16.02 -4.95
N GLU A 498 14.63 -16.05 -4.63
CA GLU A 498 15.41 -14.86 -4.32
C GLU A 498 15.46 -13.89 -5.52
N ARG A 499 15.62 -14.42 -6.73
CA ARG A 499 15.59 -13.63 -7.96
C ARG A 499 14.22 -12.98 -8.16
N LYS A 500 13.11 -13.69 -7.92
CA LYS A 500 11.75 -13.12 -7.99
C LYS A 500 11.58 -11.95 -7.01
N ILE A 501 11.98 -12.14 -5.75
CA ILE A 501 11.91 -11.07 -4.73
C ILE A 501 12.73 -9.84 -5.17
N SER A 502 13.93 -10.07 -5.71
CA SER A 502 14.79 -8.98 -6.21
C SER A 502 14.16 -8.23 -7.40
N LEU A 503 13.54 -8.93 -8.35
CA LEU A 503 12.87 -8.33 -9.49
C LEU A 503 11.61 -7.54 -9.08
N LEU A 504 10.83 -8.05 -8.14
CA LEU A 504 9.65 -7.33 -7.62
C LEU A 504 10.06 -6.06 -6.86
N ARG A 505 11.17 -6.08 -6.10
CA ARG A 505 11.74 -4.87 -5.51
C ARG A 505 12.20 -3.86 -6.56
N GLN A 506 12.87 -4.33 -7.62
CA GLN A 506 13.26 -3.45 -8.74
C GLN A 506 12.06 -2.85 -9.46
N LEU A 507 10.96 -3.61 -9.60
CA LEU A 507 9.70 -3.10 -10.13
C LEU A 507 9.11 -2.02 -9.24
N LEU A 508 9.18 -2.17 -7.92
CA LEU A 508 8.75 -1.14 -6.98
C LEU A 508 9.60 0.13 -7.11
N ASP A 509 10.93 0.00 -7.06
CA ASP A 509 11.88 1.13 -7.20
C ASP A 509 11.68 1.87 -8.54
N TYR A 510 11.44 1.12 -9.62
CA TYR A 510 11.14 1.68 -10.92
C TYR A 510 9.83 2.49 -10.90
N CYS A 511 8.78 1.96 -10.28
CA CYS A 511 7.50 2.63 -10.14
C CYS A 511 7.60 3.91 -9.30
N GLU A 512 8.32 3.88 -8.18
CA GLU A 512 8.56 5.05 -7.32
C GLU A 512 9.31 6.17 -8.04
N THR A 513 10.22 5.81 -8.96
CA THR A 513 11.02 6.77 -9.72
C THR A 513 10.25 7.39 -10.90
N ASN A 514 9.39 6.62 -11.56
CA ASN A 514 8.77 7.01 -12.84
C ASN A 514 7.31 7.48 -12.74
N PHE A 515 6.60 7.16 -11.65
CA PHE A 515 5.17 7.43 -11.52
C PHE A 515 4.84 8.35 -10.34
N THR A 516 3.64 8.92 -10.37
CA THR A 516 3.17 9.83 -9.31
C THR A 516 2.86 9.06 -8.02
N ALA A 517 3.01 9.71 -6.86
CA ALA A 517 2.78 9.10 -5.55
C ALA A 517 1.39 8.44 -5.40
N ASN A 518 0.35 8.99 -6.05
CA ASN A 518 -0.99 8.41 -6.02
C ASN A 518 -1.04 7.04 -6.73
N VAL A 519 -0.41 6.91 -7.90
CA VAL A 519 -0.36 5.64 -8.63
C VAL A 519 0.51 4.63 -7.90
N VAL A 520 1.63 5.09 -7.33
CA VAL A 520 2.53 4.25 -6.53
C VAL A 520 1.79 3.67 -5.31
N ALA A 521 0.94 4.46 -4.65
CA ALA A 521 0.13 3.98 -3.53
C ALA A 521 -0.81 2.82 -3.91
N ASP A 522 -1.34 2.81 -5.13
CA ASP A 522 -2.18 1.72 -5.64
C ASP A 522 -1.35 0.49 -6.09
N VAL A 523 -0.10 0.71 -6.53
CA VAL A 523 0.82 -0.35 -6.98
C VAL A 523 1.49 -1.09 -5.81
N ILE A 524 1.82 -0.39 -4.71
CA ILE A 524 2.50 -0.95 -3.54
C ILE A 524 1.83 -2.25 -3.05
N PRO A 525 0.50 -2.29 -2.77
CA PRO A 525 -0.16 -3.51 -2.30
C PRO A 525 0.05 -4.70 -3.23
N LEU A 526 -0.04 -4.47 -4.54
CA LEU A 526 0.04 -5.50 -5.57
C LEU A 526 1.45 -6.10 -5.69
N VAL A 527 2.49 -5.26 -5.62
CA VAL A 527 3.88 -5.72 -5.68
C VAL A 527 4.29 -6.42 -4.38
N TYR A 528 3.90 -5.88 -3.23
CA TYR A 528 4.21 -6.48 -1.93
C TYR A 528 3.53 -7.84 -1.73
N ASP A 529 2.31 -8.03 -2.23
CA ASP A 529 1.69 -9.37 -2.29
C ASP A 529 2.60 -10.40 -2.96
N GLY A 530 3.19 -10.03 -4.11
CA GLY A 530 4.12 -10.91 -4.82
C GLY A 530 5.42 -11.17 -4.05
N ILE A 531 5.95 -10.15 -3.38
CA ILE A 531 7.17 -10.25 -2.56
C ILE A 531 6.95 -11.21 -1.40
N GLU A 532 5.90 -10.99 -0.62
CA GLU A 532 5.56 -11.80 0.55
C GLU A 532 5.27 -13.24 0.17
N LYS A 533 4.48 -13.47 -0.88
CA LYS A 533 4.17 -14.82 -1.35
C LYS A 533 5.44 -15.57 -1.78
N SER A 534 6.35 -14.89 -2.48
CA SER A 534 7.64 -15.46 -2.89
C SER A 534 8.57 -15.69 -1.68
N ALA A 535 8.55 -14.81 -0.68
CA ALA A 535 9.32 -14.93 0.55
C ALA A 535 8.81 -16.06 1.45
N VAL A 536 7.49 -16.25 1.57
CA VAL A 536 6.87 -17.38 2.27
C VAL A 536 7.25 -18.70 1.60
N ALA A 537 7.20 -18.77 0.27
CA ALA A 537 7.62 -19.95 -0.47
C ALA A 537 9.11 -20.26 -0.23
N LEU A 538 9.98 -19.24 -0.23
CA LEU A 538 11.41 -19.38 0.04
C LEU A 538 11.67 -19.89 1.45
N ALA A 539 11.04 -19.27 2.45
CA ALA A 539 11.15 -19.68 3.85
C ALA A 539 10.64 -21.11 4.06
N LEU A 540 9.56 -21.49 3.38
CA LEU A 540 9.02 -22.85 3.45
C LEU A 540 10.01 -23.86 2.85
N THR A 541 10.61 -23.59 1.69
CA THR A 541 11.66 -24.46 1.11
C THR A 541 12.83 -24.63 2.08
N GLN A 542 13.33 -23.54 2.67
CA GLN A 542 14.42 -23.59 3.65
C GLN A 542 14.06 -24.36 4.92
N CYS A 543 12.78 -24.33 5.34
CA CYS A 543 12.31 -25.14 6.46
C CYS A 543 12.32 -26.63 6.12
N ILE A 544 11.89 -27.00 4.91
CA ILE A 544 11.88 -28.41 4.45
C ILE A 544 13.30 -28.95 4.29
N ASP A 545 14.26 -28.11 3.87
CA ASP A 545 15.67 -28.52 3.79
C ASP A 545 16.25 -28.87 5.18
N LYS A 546 15.79 -28.16 6.23
CA LYS A 546 16.15 -28.48 7.62
C LYS A 546 15.34 -29.63 8.23
N LEU A 547 14.11 -29.86 7.74
CA LEU A 547 13.17 -30.89 8.20
C LEU A 547 12.85 -31.86 7.04
N PRO A 548 13.82 -32.64 6.56
CA PRO A 548 13.70 -33.41 5.32
C PRO A 548 12.62 -34.49 5.36
N HIS A 549 12.21 -34.95 6.56
CA HIS A 549 11.13 -35.93 6.72
C HIS A 549 9.75 -35.38 6.31
N LEU A 550 9.58 -34.06 6.25
CA LEU A 550 8.32 -33.40 5.84
C LEU A 550 8.20 -33.22 4.33
N ARG A 551 9.27 -33.43 3.58
CA ARG A 551 9.28 -33.27 2.11
C ARG A 551 8.22 -34.12 1.39
N PRO A 552 7.96 -35.39 1.75
CA PRO A 552 6.91 -36.19 1.13
C PRO A 552 5.50 -35.64 1.40
N VAL A 553 5.28 -35.05 2.58
CA VAL A 553 3.99 -34.44 2.96
C VAL A 553 3.74 -33.20 2.11
N LEU A 554 4.73 -32.30 2.01
CA LEU A 554 4.61 -31.11 1.18
C LEU A 554 4.44 -31.44 -0.31
N SER A 555 5.14 -32.45 -0.83
CA SER A 555 5.01 -32.89 -2.23
C SER A 555 3.59 -33.39 -2.55
N ARG A 556 2.92 -34.05 -1.60
CA ARG A 556 1.52 -34.47 -1.76
C ARG A 556 0.59 -33.26 -1.88
N VAL A 557 0.78 -32.25 -1.03
CA VAL A 557 -0.02 -31.00 -1.05
C VAL A 557 0.24 -30.20 -2.33
N CYS A 558 1.49 -30.17 -2.80
CA CYS A 558 1.85 -29.52 -4.06
C CYS A 558 1.33 -30.27 -5.31
N GLY A 559 0.84 -31.51 -5.15
CA GLY A 559 0.36 -32.34 -6.26
C GLY A 559 1.47 -32.80 -7.21
N GLY A 560 2.74 -32.78 -6.79
CA GLY A 560 3.87 -33.03 -7.68
C GLY A 560 5.23 -32.61 -7.11
N ASP A 561 6.14 -32.19 -7.99
CA ASP A 561 7.47 -31.72 -7.61
C ASP A 561 7.38 -30.33 -6.96
N ILE A 562 7.94 -30.21 -5.74
CA ILE A 562 7.93 -28.97 -4.95
C ILE A 562 8.67 -27.85 -5.69
N GLY A 563 9.77 -28.20 -6.36
CA GLY A 563 10.61 -27.24 -7.05
C GLY A 563 9.94 -26.67 -8.28
N GLU A 564 9.31 -27.51 -9.09
CA GLU A 564 8.47 -27.08 -10.21
C GLU A 564 7.31 -26.19 -9.74
N ARG A 565 6.62 -26.59 -8.67
CA ARG A 565 5.49 -25.84 -8.11
C ARG A 565 5.90 -24.43 -7.67
N PHE A 566 6.92 -24.30 -6.81
CA PHE A 566 7.33 -22.99 -6.30
C PHE A 566 8.10 -22.14 -7.32
N SER A 567 8.77 -22.78 -8.29
CA SER A 567 9.39 -22.04 -9.38
C SER A 567 8.34 -21.45 -10.31
N ASN A 568 7.19 -22.09 -10.53
CA ASN A 568 6.22 -21.67 -11.55
C ASN A 568 4.90 -21.11 -11.01
N ASP A 569 4.61 -21.23 -9.72
CA ASP A 569 3.37 -20.75 -9.12
C ASP A 569 3.57 -20.39 -7.64
N THR A 570 4.03 -19.16 -7.37
CA THR A 570 4.05 -18.60 -6.01
C THR A 570 2.72 -17.96 -5.62
N ALA A 571 1.81 -17.72 -6.57
CA ALA A 571 0.53 -17.08 -6.29
C ALA A 571 -0.38 -17.96 -5.41
N SER A 572 -0.32 -19.28 -5.58
CA SER A 572 -1.09 -20.26 -4.80
C SER A 572 -0.45 -20.63 -3.44
N ILE A 573 0.62 -19.96 -3.01
CA ILE A 573 1.33 -20.35 -1.77
C ILE A 573 0.44 -20.36 -0.53
N LEU A 574 -0.59 -19.51 -0.45
CA LEU A 574 -1.50 -19.49 0.68
C LEU A 574 -2.24 -20.81 0.86
N THR A 575 -2.81 -21.32 -0.23
CA THR A 575 -3.60 -22.56 -0.20
C THR A 575 -2.68 -23.74 0.07
N VAL A 576 -1.53 -23.79 -0.61
CA VAL A 576 -0.50 -24.82 -0.37
C VAL A 576 -0.04 -24.82 1.09
N PHE A 577 0.24 -23.65 1.67
CA PHE A 577 0.70 -23.56 3.05
C PHE A 577 -0.41 -23.93 4.04
N THR A 578 -1.64 -23.48 3.81
CA THR A 578 -2.79 -23.81 4.65
C THR A 578 -3.06 -25.31 4.66
N ASP A 579 -3.05 -25.95 3.49
CA ASP A 579 -3.28 -27.40 3.36
C ASP A 579 -2.11 -28.21 3.89
N PHE A 580 -0.88 -27.69 3.79
CA PHE A 580 0.28 -28.29 4.43
C PHE A 580 0.14 -28.29 5.96
N ILE A 581 -0.28 -27.17 6.57
CA ILE A 581 -0.55 -27.13 8.01
C ILE A 581 -1.65 -28.14 8.41
N LYS A 582 -2.73 -28.25 7.63
CA LYS A 582 -3.81 -29.24 7.86
C LYS A 582 -3.31 -30.69 7.83
N GLU A 583 -2.44 -31.02 6.88
CA GLU A 583 -1.83 -32.35 6.80
C GLU A 583 -0.88 -32.61 7.98
N LEU A 584 -0.14 -31.60 8.45
CA LEU A 584 0.70 -31.74 9.65
C LEU A 584 -0.13 -31.98 10.92
N GLU A 585 -1.26 -31.30 11.08
CA GLU A 585 -2.21 -31.54 12.17
C GLU A 585 -2.80 -32.96 12.10
N THR A 586 -3.17 -33.42 10.90
CA THR A 586 -3.75 -34.75 10.69
C THR A 586 -2.75 -35.88 10.95
N ASN A 587 -1.48 -35.65 10.66
CA ASN A 587 -0.41 -36.62 10.87
C ASN A 587 0.22 -36.57 12.28
N ASP A 588 -0.31 -35.74 13.19
CA ASP A 588 0.18 -35.55 14.56
C ASP A 588 1.69 -35.19 14.60
N GLU A 589 2.12 -34.29 13.69
CA GLU A 589 3.50 -33.83 13.64
C GLU A 589 3.88 -33.07 14.90
N ASN A 590 5.16 -33.15 15.29
CA ASN A 590 5.68 -32.43 16.44
C ASN A 590 5.39 -30.92 16.35
N LEU A 591 4.61 -30.39 17.30
CA LEU A 591 4.21 -28.99 17.37
C LEU A 591 5.38 -28.00 17.40
N ALA A 592 6.56 -28.41 17.88
CA ALA A 592 7.77 -27.59 17.82
C ALA A 592 8.23 -27.34 16.37
N ASN A 593 8.14 -28.37 15.51
CA ASN A 593 8.45 -28.26 14.10
C ASN A 593 7.43 -27.36 13.38
N VAL A 594 6.14 -27.54 13.70
CA VAL A 594 5.06 -26.72 13.14
C VAL A 594 5.22 -25.26 13.55
N ALA A 595 5.52 -24.97 14.82
CA ALA A 595 5.80 -23.62 15.30
C ALA A 595 7.03 -23.00 14.60
N TYR A 596 8.11 -23.77 14.41
CA TYR A 596 9.28 -23.31 13.65
C TYR A 596 8.92 -22.93 12.21
N ILE A 597 8.10 -23.73 11.53
CA ILE A 597 7.63 -23.48 10.15
C ILE A 597 6.76 -22.23 10.10
N VAL A 598 5.80 -22.08 11.01
CA VAL A 598 4.92 -20.91 11.07
C VAL A 598 5.71 -19.64 11.34
N VAL A 599 6.64 -19.65 12.31
CA VAL A 599 7.48 -18.47 12.58
C VAL A 599 8.34 -18.13 11.37
N SER A 600 9.02 -19.11 10.79
CA SER A 600 9.91 -18.86 9.64
C SER A 600 9.14 -18.32 8.44
N THR A 601 7.94 -18.83 8.15
CA THR A 601 7.14 -18.39 6.99
C THR A 601 6.39 -17.09 7.27
N GLN A 602 5.66 -16.99 8.39
CA GLN A 602 4.77 -15.86 8.65
C GLN A 602 5.52 -14.65 9.22
N TYR A 603 6.48 -14.87 10.12
CA TYR A 603 7.26 -13.75 10.67
C TYR A 603 8.21 -13.18 9.63
N GLN A 604 9.04 -14.02 9.02
CA GLN A 604 10.07 -13.57 8.08
C GLN A 604 9.52 -13.29 6.68
N GLY A 605 8.46 -13.99 6.27
CA GLY A 605 7.87 -13.88 4.93
C GLY A 605 6.75 -12.86 4.79
N VAL A 606 6.03 -12.51 5.87
CA VAL A 606 4.91 -11.55 5.82
C VAL A 606 5.14 -10.40 6.79
N TYR A 607 5.17 -10.68 8.09
CA TYR A 607 5.21 -9.65 9.13
C TYR A 607 6.40 -8.67 8.97
N ALA A 608 7.60 -9.19 8.70
CA ALA A 608 8.80 -8.37 8.54
C ALA A 608 8.71 -7.41 7.35
N TYR A 609 8.15 -7.85 6.22
CA TYR A 609 7.98 -7.01 5.04
C TYR A 609 6.90 -5.95 5.25
N GLU A 610 5.81 -6.28 5.94
CA GLU A 610 4.77 -5.30 6.30
C GLU A 610 5.30 -4.18 7.21
N GLN A 611 6.34 -4.43 8.02
CA GLN A 611 6.99 -3.36 8.80
C GLN A 611 7.75 -2.35 7.95
N GLU A 612 8.15 -2.71 6.74
CA GLU A 612 8.84 -1.83 5.81
C GLU A 612 7.88 -0.84 5.13
N ILE A 613 6.57 -1.13 5.12
CA ILE A 613 5.58 -0.34 4.36
C ILE A 613 4.99 0.79 5.23
N PRO A 614 5.25 2.07 4.93
CA PRO A 614 4.71 3.17 5.71
C PRO A 614 3.22 3.39 5.43
N GLY A 615 2.39 3.31 6.49
CA GLY A 615 1.01 3.81 6.45
C GLY A 615 0.02 3.01 5.60
N ASN A 616 0.39 1.83 5.11
CA ASN A 616 -0.47 1.04 4.24
C ASN A 616 -1.60 0.35 5.02
N ARG A 617 -2.82 0.43 4.46
CA ARG A 617 -4.07 -0.12 5.00
C ARG A 617 -4.67 -1.11 4.01
N ARG A 618 -3.86 -2.07 3.53
CA ARG A 618 -4.33 -3.12 2.63
C ARG A 618 -4.85 -4.31 3.43
N ARG A 619 -5.84 -5.01 2.85
CA ARG A 619 -6.24 -6.34 3.32
C ARG A 619 -5.13 -7.32 2.99
N LEU A 620 -4.58 -8.00 3.99
CA LEU A 620 -3.56 -9.02 3.77
C LEU A 620 -4.18 -10.26 3.11
N TRP A 621 -3.48 -10.82 2.13
CA TRP A 621 -3.87 -12.06 1.44
C TRP A 621 -3.98 -13.26 2.38
N VAL A 622 -3.27 -13.27 3.52
CA VAL A 622 -3.33 -14.36 4.51
C VAL A 622 -4.72 -14.60 5.11
N PHE A 623 -5.66 -13.65 4.94
CA PHE A 623 -7.03 -13.76 5.40
C PHE A 623 -7.97 -14.49 4.43
N ASP A 624 -7.50 -14.91 3.26
CA ASP A 624 -8.33 -15.62 2.27
C ASP A 624 -8.54 -17.11 2.60
N THR A 625 -7.86 -17.63 3.63
CA THR A 625 -8.03 -18.99 4.16
C THR A 625 -8.21 -19.00 5.67
N ASP A 626 -8.47 -20.18 6.24
CA ASP A 626 -8.57 -20.41 7.69
C ASP A 626 -7.21 -20.47 8.41
N LEU A 627 -6.12 -20.08 7.74
CA LEU A 627 -4.75 -20.18 8.26
C LEU A 627 -4.56 -19.48 9.60
N VAL A 628 -5.05 -18.24 9.74
CA VAL A 628 -4.86 -17.42 10.96
C VAL A 628 -5.47 -18.10 12.20
N PHE A 629 -6.65 -18.71 12.04
CA PHE A 629 -7.32 -19.43 13.11
C PHE A 629 -6.55 -20.68 13.51
N ARG A 630 -6.02 -21.44 12.53
CA ARG A 630 -5.22 -22.65 12.77
C ARG A 630 -3.91 -22.34 13.48
N ILE A 631 -3.15 -21.36 13.00
CA ILE A 631 -1.89 -21.01 13.66
C ILE A 631 -2.12 -20.49 15.09
N SER A 632 -3.25 -19.82 15.35
CA SER A 632 -3.67 -19.46 16.72
C SER A 632 -3.98 -20.68 17.58
N ASP A 633 -4.64 -21.70 17.03
CA ASP A 633 -4.95 -22.94 17.76
C ASP A 633 -3.65 -23.70 18.08
N ILE A 634 -2.77 -23.85 17.10
CA ILE A 634 -1.45 -24.50 17.23
C ILE A 634 -0.60 -23.81 18.31
N TYR A 635 -0.56 -22.47 18.31
CA TYR A 635 0.14 -21.72 19.36
C TYR A 635 -0.41 -22.07 20.74
N SER A 636 -1.73 -22.05 20.89
CA SER A 636 -2.40 -22.30 22.18
C SER A 636 -2.17 -23.73 22.65
N THR A 637 -2.24 -24.71 21.76
CA THR A 637 -1.97 -26.12 22.09
C THR A 637 -0.51 -26.34 22.48
N TYR A 638 0.45 -25.66 21.84
CA TYR A 638 1.87 -25.89 22.10
C TYR A 638 2.38 -25.18 23.36
N TYR A 639 2.08 -23.88 23.50
CA TYR A 639 2.68 -23.02 24.53
C TYR A 639 1.86 -22.88 25.82
N ASN A 640 0.55 -23.19 25.82
CA ASN A 640 -0.26 -23.08 27.04
C ASN A 640 -0.13 -24.29 27.99
N HIS A 641 0.76 -25.23 27.67
CA HIS A 641 1.06 -26.36 28.55
C HIS A 641 2.29 -26.06 29.43
N PRO A 642 2.15 -26.06 30.78
CA PRO A 642 3.21 -25.65 31.71
C PRO A 642 4.42 -26.59 31.73
N GLU A 643 4.31 -27.80 31.16
CA GLU A 643 5.41 -28.77 31.05
C GLU A 643 6.22 -28.62 29.74
N THR A 644 5.82 -27.73 28.83
CA THR A 644 6.53 -27.52 27.56
C THR A 644 7.88 -26.86 27.82
N ILE A 645 8.96 -27.60 27.60
CA ILE A 645 10.32 -27.05 27.61
C ILE A 645 10.53 -26.28 26.31
N VAL A 646 10.37 -24.96 26.37
CA VAL A 646 10.62 -24.07 25.22
C VAL A 646 12.14 -23.90 25.06
N SER A 647 12.70 -24.56 24.05
CA SER A 647 14.13 -24.48 23.73
C SER A 647 14.55 -23.15 23.10
N HIS A 648 13.61 -22.45 22.44
CA HIS A 648 13.88 -21.21 21.69
C HIS A 648 12.83 -20.14 22.04
N THR A 649 13.09 -19.35 23.08
CA THR A 649 12.18 -18.29 23.57
C THR A 649 11.91 -17.18 22.54
N ASP A 650 12.89 -16.83 21.70
CA ASP A 650 12.75 -15.85 20.62
C ASP A 650 11.69 -16.27 19.57
N ALA A 651 11.58 -17.56 19.27
CA ALA A 651 10.58 -18.06 18.33
C ALA A 651 9.14 -17.88 18.88
N MET A 652 8.96 -18.06 20.19
CA MET A 652 7.67 -17.86 20.86
C MET A 652 7.24 -16.39 20.80
N VAL A 653 8.16 -15.45 21.08
CA VAL A 653 7.91 -14.00 20.99
C VAL A 653 7.49 -13.61 19.57
N LYS A 654 8.22 -14.08 18.55
CA LYS A 654 7.91 -13.82 17.14
C LYS A 654 6.56 -14.40 16.72
N TYR A 655 6.22 -15.60 17.19
CA TYR A 655 4.91 -16.19 16.91
C TYR A 655 3.79 -15.34 17.54
N CYS A 656 3.94 -14.93 18.79
CA CYS A 656 2.97 -14.05 19.46
C CYS A 656 2.80 -12.72 18.71
N GLN A 657 3.90 -12.11 18.24
CA GLN A 657 3.87 -10.89 17.41
C GLN A 657 3.07 -11.07 16.12
N VAL A 658 3.21 -12.20 15.43
CA VAL A 658 2.43 -12.52 14.21
C VAL A 658 0.94 -12.61 14.53
N LEU A 659 0.56 -13.28 15.62
CA LEU A 659 -0.85 -13.46 15.99
C LEU A 659 -1.53 -12.12 16.31
N TYR A 660 -0.89 -11.27 17.11
CA TYR A 660 -1.39 -9.92 17.39
C TYR A 660 -1.47 -9.08 16.11
N PHE A 661 -0.43 -9.12 15.29
CA PHE A 661 -0.41 -8.38 14.04
C PHE A 661 -1.55 -8.79 13.10
N TYR A 662 -1.76 -10.08 12.89
CA TYR A 662 -2.84 -10.57 12.04
C TYR A 662 -4.22 -10.24 12.61
N ALA A 663 -4.43 -10.37 13.92
CA ALA A 663 -5.71 -10.05 14.53
C ALA A 663 -6.06 -8.56 14.41
N GLU A 664 -5.12 -7.67 14.70
CA GLU A 664 -5.32 -6.22 14.56
C GLU A 664 -5.51 -5.80 13.10
N ARG A 665 -4.70 -6.33 12.17
CA ARG A 665 -4.87 -6.04 10.73
C ARG A 665 -6.21 -6.54 10.18
N ALA A 666 -6.67 -7.71 10.64
CA ALA A 666 -7.99 -8.22 10.27
C ALA A 666 -9.10 -7.30 10.81
N LEU A 667 -9.03 -6.91 12.09
CA LEU A 667 -10.00 -6.00 12.70
C LEU A 667 -10.03 -4.64 12.00
N GLU A 668 -8.88 -4.03 11.74
CA GLU A 668 -8.78 -2.77 10.99
C GLU A 668 -9.45 -2.89 9.61
N THR A 669 -9.16 -3.99 8.89
CA THR A 669 -9.76 -4.24 7.57
C THR A 669 -11.28 -4.35 7.66
N LEU A 670 -11.79 -5.19 8.59
CA LEU A 670 -13.22 -5.44 8.77
C LEU A 670 -13.98 -4.17 9.22
N THR A 671 -13.37 -3.36 10.09
CA THR A 671 -13.95 -2.07 10.52
C THR A 671 -14.01 -1.08 9.36
N VAL A 672 -12.97 -1.00 8.52
CA VAL A 672 -12.95 -0.12 7.34
C VAL A 672 -13.99 -0.54 6.30
N THR A 673 -14.15 -1.86 6.08
CA THR A 673 -15.16 -2.39 5.13
C THR A 673 -16.57 -2.45 5.71
N GLN A 674 -16.77 -2.15 7.00
CA GLN A 674 -18.04 -2.28 7.73
C GLN A 674 -18.63 -3.69 7.62
N ASP A 675 -17.78 -4.71 7.73
CA ASP A 675 -18.19 -6.10 7.57
C ASP A 675 -18.97 -6.57 8.83
N PRO A 676 -20.15 -7.21 8.68
CA PRO A 676 -20.91 -7.75 9.81
C PRO A 676 -20.14 -8.78 10.65
N GLN A 677 -19.11 -9.43 10.10
CA GLN A 677 -18.26 -10.38 10.83
C GLN A 677 -17.30 -9.71 11.83
N GLU A 678 -17.16 -8.37 11.83
CA GLU A 678 -16.27 -7.65 12.75
C GLU A 678 -16.52 -8.01 14.22
N GLN A 679 -17.80 -8.07 14.63
CA GLN A 679 -18.15 -8.37 16.02
C GLN A 679 -17.77 -9.79 16.43
N GLU A 680 -17.92 -10.75 15.52
CA GLU A 680 -17.56 -12.14 15.76
C GLU A 680 -16.04 -12.30 15.86
N TYR A 681 -15.30 -11.68 14.95
CA TYR A 681 -13.84 -11.68 14.97
C TYR A 681 -13.28 -10.99 16.23
N ARG A 682 -13.88 -9.87 16.66
CA ARG A 682 -13.49 -9.17 17.89
C ARG A 682 -13.72 -10.03 19.14
N ARG A 683 -14.82 -10.79 19.18
CA ARG A 683 -15.07 -11.76 20.27
C ARG A 683 -14.02 -12.88 20.27
N TRP A 684 -13.70 -13.42 19.10
CA TRP A 684 -12.64 -14.43 18.95
C TRP A 684 -11.28 -13.92 19.44
N TYR A 685 -10.88 -12.72 18.99
CA TYR A 685 -9.63 -12.08 19.40
C TYR A 685 -9.57 -11.86 20.92
N ASN A 686 -10.61 -11.23 21.49
CA ASN A 686 -10.66 -10.97 22.93
C ASN A 686 -10.65 -12.25 23.77
N ALA A 687 -11.22 -13.35 23.28
CA ALA A 687 -11.20 -14.63 23.98
C ALA A 687 -9.83 -15.33 23.96
N ARG A 688 -8.96 -15.02 22.98
CA ARG A 688 -7.68 -15.72 22.79
C ARG A 688 -6.44 -14.90 23.17
N LYS A 689 -6.48 -13.57 23.07
CA LYS A 689 -5.34 -12.68 23.29
C LYS A 689 -4.60 -12.91 24.61
N HIS A 690 -5.33 -13.26 25.67
CA HIS A 690 -4.73 -13.60 26.97
C HIS A 690 -3.84 -14.85 26.91
N GLY A 691 -4.33 -15.92 26.26
CA GLY A 691 -3.57 -17.16 26.06
C GLY A 691 -2.37 -17.00 25.13
N TRP A 692 -2.24 -15.89 24.40
CA TRP A 692 -1.03 -15.61 23.63
C TRP A 692 0.08 -14.97 24.47
N ILE A 693 -0.29 -14.19 25.49
CA ILE A 693 0.63 -13.44 26.36
C ILE A 693 1.02 -14.24 27.60
N GLU A 694 0.10 -15.00 28.19
CA GLU A 694 0.34 -15.80 29.40
C GLU A 694 1.59 -16.69 29.29
N PRO A 695 1.85 -17.43 28.19
CA PRO A 695 3.07 -18.22 28.07
C PRO A 695 4.37 -17.39 28.14
N LEU A 696 4.38 -16.17 27.60
CA LEU A 696 5.54 -15.28 27.68
C LEU A 696 5.86 -14.93 29.13
N VAL A 697 4.84 -14.67 29.95
CA VAL A 697 4.99 -14.37 31.37
C VAL A 697 5.50 -15.59 32.15
N VAL A 698 4.90 -16.77 31.92
CA VAL A 698 5.31 -18.03 32.57
C VAL A 698 6.77 -18.38 32.29
N HIS A 699 7.27 -18.07 31.10
CA HIS A 699 8.66 -18.29 30.70
C HIS A 699 9.62 -17.12 31.02
N ASN A 700 9.22 -16.15 31.85
CA ASN A 700 10.02 -14.97 32.26
C ASN A 700 10.41 -14.04 31.09
N LEU A 701 9.62 -13.96 30.03
CA LEU A 701 9.80 -13.04 28.90
C LEU A 701 8.91 -11.79 29.07
N THR A 702 8.85 -11.24 30.28
CA THR A 702 7.95 -10.15 30.64
C THR A 702 8.26 -8.85 29.90
N ALA A 703 9.53 -8.57 29.59
CA ALA A 703 9.93 -7.40 28.80
C ALA A 703 9.35 -7.45 27.37
N ASP A 704 9.42 -8.61 26.71
CA ASP A 704 8.86 -8.79 25.36
C ASP A 704 7.33 -8.74 25.39
N ALA A 705 6.70 -9.34 26.41
CA ALA A 705 5.25 -9.27 26.61
C ALA A 705 4.75 -7.83 26.81
N ILE A 706 5.47 -7.01 27.56
CA ILE A 706 5.19 -5.56 27.69
C ILE A 706 5.32 -4.88 26.33
N ALA A 707 6.41 -5.11 25.60
CA ALA A 707 6.63 -4.48 24.30
C ALA A 707 5.54 -4.83 23.28
N ILE A 708 5.04 -6.08 23.28
CA ILE A 708 3.94 -6.52 22.39
C ILE A 708 2.64 -5.83 22.79
N THR A 709 2.25 -5.92 24.06
CA THR A 709 0.96 -5.39 24.54
C THR A 709 0.89 -3.86 24.43
N GLU A 710 1.99 -3.14 24.67
CA GLU A 710 2.08 -1.70 24.43
C GLU A 710 1.92 -1.34 22.95
N ARG A 711 2.62 -2.08 22.07
CA ARG A 711 2.62 -1.83 20.63
C ARG A 711 1.23 -1.99 20.00
N PHE A 712 0.46 -2.98 20.45
CA PHE A 712 -0.89 -3.25 19.94
C PHE A 712 -1.99 -2.66 20.82
N HIS A 713 -1.64 -1.81 21.79
CA HIS A 713 -2.59 -1.16 22.71
C HIS A 713 -3.52 -2.13 23.46
N ASP A 714 -3.05 -3.35 23.77
CA ASP A 714 -3.79 -4.33 24.57
C ASP A 714 -3.57 -4.09 26.07
N TYR A 715 -4.28 -3.09 26.59
CA TYR A 715 -4.13 -2.65 27.97
C TYR A 715 -4.53 -3.72 28.98
N ASP A 716 -5.49 -4.60 28.68
CA ASP A 716 -5.94 -5.64 29.62
C ASP A 716 -4.81 -6.62 29.94
N ASN A 717 -4.09 -7.09 28.90
CA ASN A 717 -2.95 -7.97 29.09
C ASN A 717 -1.70 -7.23 29.56
N LEU A 718 -1.51 -5.95 29.20
CA LEU A 718 -0.42 -5.14 29.74
C LEU A 718 -0.49 -5.04 31.27
N VAL A 719 -1.69 -4.84 31.83
CA VAL A 719 -1.91 -4.82 33.29
C VAL A 719 -1.57 -6.17 33.92
N TYR A 720 -2.02 -7.27 33.31
CA TYR A 720 -1.69 -8.62 33.76
C TYR A 720 -0.17 -8.84 33.81
N VAL A 721 0.56 -8.46 32.76
CA VAL A 721 2.02 -8.62 32.68
C VAL A 721 2.72 -7.76 33.73
N ILE A 722 2.35 -6.48 33.89
CA ILE A 722 2.97 -5.59 34.89
C ILE A 722 2.72 -6.11 36.31
N ASN A 723 1.51 -6.58 36.60
CA ASN A 723 1.17 -7.13 37.92
C ASN A 723 1.87 -8.48 38.22
N SER A 724 2.44 -9.15 37.22
CA SER A 724 3.25 -10.36 37.41
C SER A 724 4.71 -10.07 37.82
N LEU A 725 5.16 -8.81 37.69
CA LEU A 725 6.50 -8.39 38.09
C LEU A 725 6.65 -8.30 39.61
N SER A 726 7.88 -8.01 40.08
CA SER A 726 8.12 -7.65 41.48
C SER A 726 7.31 -6.39 41.86
N GLU A 727 6.98 -6.21 43.14
CA GLU A 727 6.17 -5.05 43.57
C GLU A 727 6.81 -3.70 43.19
N ASP A 728 8.14 -3.61 43.27
CA ASP A 728 8.90 -2.41 42.91
C ASP A 728 8.83 -2.15 41.39
N ASP A 729 9.07 -3.17 40.57
CA ASP A 729 9.04 -3.05 39.11
C ASP A 729 7.61 -2.82 38.58
N ALA A 730 6.61 -3.44 39.20
CA ALA A 730 5.21 -3.25 38.87
C ALA A 730 4.77 -1.80 39.14
N SER A 731 5.19 -1.23 40.27
CA SER A 731 4.91 0.17 40.60
C SER A 731 5.47 1.12 39.55
N VAL A 732 6.75 0.96 39.19
CA VAL A 732 7.41 1.77 38.14
C VAL A 732 6.74 1.58 36.79
N GLY A 733 6.39 0.33 36.43
CA GLY A 733 5.70 0.00 35.19
C GLY A 733 4.34 0.67 35.10
N PHE A 734 3.54 0.60 36.16
CA PHE A 734 2.23 1.27 36.22
C PHE A 734 2.37 2.78 36.04
N THR A 735 3.23 3.46 36.80
CA THR A 735 3.45 4.91 36.69
C THR A 735 3.79 5.31 35.25
N ARG A 736 4.74 4.61 34.61
CA ARG A 736 5.12 4.87 33.22
C ARG A 736 3.92 4.74 32.27
N CYS A 737 3.13 3.69 32.40
CA CYS A 737 1.98 3.44 31.52
C CYS A 737 0.83 4.43 31.77
N PHE A 738 0.60 4.87 33.01
CA PHE A 738 -0.34 5.95 33.31
C PHE A 738 0.06 7.26 32.62
N ASP A 739 1.34 7.65 32.72
CA ASP A 739 1.85 8.87 32.10
C ASP A 739 1.81 8.83 30.57
N THR A 740 2.02 7.64 29.99
CA THR A 740 2.10 7.47 28.53
C THR A 740 0.72 7.29 27.88
N PHE A 741 -0.15 6.45 28.47
CA PHE A 741 -1.41 6.03 27.85
C PHE A 741 -2.65 6.66 28.49
N GLY A 742 -2.54 7.25 29.68
CA GLY A 742 -3.63 7.99 30.34
C GLY A 742 -4.83 7.12 30.74
N TYR A 743 -6.03 7.69 30.59
CA TYR A 743 -7.27 7.10 31.10
C TYR A 743 -7.65 5.72 30.51
N PRO A 744 -7.49 5.42 29.21
CA PRO A 744 -7.80 4.09 28.66
C PRO A 744 -7.04 2.96 29.36
N PHE A 745 -5.76 3.18 29.68
CA PHE A 745 -4.98 2.22 30.46
C PHE A 745 -5.46 2.17 31.92
N ALA A 746 -5.72 3.33 32.53
CA ALA A 746 -6.24 3.42 33.90
C ALA A 746 -7.54 2.62 34.09
N GLU A 747 -8.46 2.71 33.14
CA GLU A 747 -9.71 1.97 33.14
C GLU A 747 -9.47 0.45 33.19
N SER A 748 -8.59 -0.08 32.33
CA SER A 748 -8.22 -1.49 32.35
C SER A 748 -7.54 -1.91 33.67
N VAL A 749 -6.69 -1.07 34.26
CA VAL A 749 -6.07 -1.31 35.57
C VAL A 749 -7.15 -1.48 36.65
N TYR A 750 -8.10 -0.55 36.71
CA TYR A 750 -9.14 -0.57 37.74
C TYR A 750 -10.10 -1.74 37.56
N ARG A 751 -10.50 -2.02 36.31
CA ARG A 751 -11.33 -3.18 35.98
C ARG A 751 -10.65 -4.48 36.40
N TYR A 752 -9.37 -4.65 36.06
CA TYR A 752 -8.59 -5.83 36.44
C TYR A 752 -8.57 -6.08 37.95
N PHE A 753 -8.29 -5.05 38.77
CA PHE A 753 -8.26 -5.24 40.23
C PHE A 753 -9.63 -5.53 40.85
N LEU A 754 -10.72 -5.06 40.23
CA LEU A 754 -12.08 -5.39 40.64
C LEU A 754 -12.43 -6.84 40.30
N GLU A 755 -12.14 -7.28 39.08
CA GLU A 755 -12.36 -8.67 38.64
C GLU A 755 -11.56 -9.68 39.46
N GLN A 756 -10.32 -9.35 39.81
CA GLN A 756 -9.47 -10.19 40.68
C GLN A 756 -9.85 -10.14 42.17
N ASN A 757 -10.92 -9.41 42.53
CA ASN A 757 -11.36 -9.21 43.91
C ASN A 757 -10.23 -8.68 44.83
N GLN A 758 -9.40 -7.77 44.32
CA GLN A 758 -8.31 -7.11 45.05
C GLN A 758 -8.56 -5.60 45.23
N PRO A 759 -9.73 -5.16 45.75
CA PRO A 759 -10.05 -3.74 45.85
C PRO A 759 -9.13 -2.98 46.81
N LYS A 760 -8.45 -3.70 47.73
CA LYS A 760 -7.44 -3.09 48.62
C LYS A 760 -6.27 -2.48 47.86
N LYS A 761 -5.82 -3.09 46.75
CA LYS A 761 -4.74 -2.54 45.93
C LYS A 761 -5.16 -1.24 45.24
N LEU A 762 -6.43 -1.11 44.90
CA LEU A 762 -6.98 0.10 44.31
C LEU A 762 -7.08 1.26 45.33
N VAL A 763 -7.32 0.94 46.63
CA VAL A 763 -7.43 1.94 47.71
C VAL A 763 -6.07 2.31 48.35
N ALA A 764 -5.14 1.35 48.42
CA ALA A 764 -3.86 1.48 49.13
C ALA A 764 -2.61 1.44 48.22
N GLY A 765 -2.79 1.22 46.91
CA GLY A 765 -1.70 1.08 45.96
C GLY A 765 -1.04 2.41 45.54
N PRO A 766 -0.08 2.35 44.59
CA PRO A 766 0.72 3.49 44.13
C PRO A 766 -0.07 4.54 43.34
N PHE A 767 -1.39 4.37 43.17
CA PHE A 767 -2.23 5.15 42.26
C PHE A 767 -2.72 6.49 42.83
N ALA A 768 -2.22 6.91 43.99
CA ALA A 768 -2.69 8.12 44.68
C ALA A 768 -2.48 9.40 43.84
N GLU A 769 -1.45 9.43 43.00
CA GLU A 769 -1.15 10.57 42.10
C GLU A 769 -2.12 10.64 40.90
N TYR A 770 -2.86 9.57 40.62
CA TYR A 770 -3.81 9.46 39.51
C TYR A 770 -5.28 9.37 40.00
N SER A 771 -5.58 9.97 41.16
CA SER A 771 -6.93 9.96 41.77
C SER A 771 -8.01 10.47 40.81
N ASP A 772 -7.68 11.40 39.92
CA ASP A 772 -8.60 11.95 38.92
C ASP A 772 -9.12 10.90 37.94
N TYR A 773 -8.26 9.98 37.49
CA TYR A 773 -8.68 8.86 36.63
C TYR A 773 -9.58 7.90 37.40
N LEU A 774 -9.28 7.64 38.66
CA LEU A 774 -10.10 6.77 39.48
C LEU A 774 -11.50 7.37 39.74
N HIS A 775 -11.57 8.68 39.99
CA HIS A 775 -12.84 9.41 40.09
C HIS A 775 -13.66 9.39 38.80
N ARG A 776 -13.00 9.50 37.65
CA ARG A 776 -13.66 9.36 36.36
C ARG A 776 -14.24 7.95 36.20
N PHE A 777 -13.45 6.92 36.52
CA PHE A 777 -13.88 5.53 36.44
C PHE A 777 -15.09 5.23 37.34
N PHE A 778 -15.08 5.71 38.59
CA PHE A 778 -16.22 5.56 39.50
C PHE A 778 -17.49 6.24 38.99
N ARG A 779 -17.37 7.40 38.33
CA ARG A 779 -18.53 8.10 37.75
C ARG A 779 -19.10 7.38 36.54
N GLU A 780 -18.25 6.77 35.71
CA GLU A 780 -18.66 6.02 34.53
C GLU A 780 -19.21 4.62 34.88
N ASN A 781 -18.72 3.99 35.95
CA ASN A 781 -19.07 2.63 36.37
C ASN A 781 -19.67 2.58 37.78
N GLN A 782 -20.70 3.38 38.05
CA GLN A 782 -21.25 3.57 39.40
C GLN A 782 -21.75 2.26 40.03
N ASP A 783 -22.49 1.44 39.28
CA ASP A 783 -23.10 0.22 39.84
C ASP A 783 -22.06 -0.81 40.30
N ALA A 784 -21.02 -1.02 39.51
CA ALA A 784 -19.96 -1.99 39.81
C ALA A 784 -18.99 -1.51 40.90
N THR A 785 -18.87 -0.19 41.10
CA THR A 785 -17.85 0.42 41.95
C THR A 785 -18.39 1.00 43.26
N ALA A 786 -19.71 1.16 43.40
CA ALA A 786 -20.35 1.79 44.55
C ALA A 786 -19.96 1.16 45.89
N ALA A 787 -19.71 -0.15 45.94
CA ALA A 787 -19.30 -0.87 47.16
C ALA A 787 -17.92 -0.43 47.69
N ILE A 788 -17.06 0.16 46.85
CA ILE A 788 -15.66 0.50 47.19
C ILE A 788 -15.40 2.00 47.07
N ALA A 789 -16.07 2.69 46.13
CA ALA A 789 -15.83 4.10 45.82
C ALA A 789 -15.94 5.01 47.05
N TRP A 790 -16.90 4.75 47.94
CA TRP A 790 -17.08 5.53 49.16
C TRP A 790 -15.86 5.52 50.10
N VAL A 791 -15.09 4.43 50.12
CA VAL A 791 -13.88 4.30 50.97
C VAL A 791 -12.80 5.27 50.48
N VAL A 792 -12.62 5.36 49.17
CA VAL A 792 -11.64 6.26 48.53
C VAL A 792 -12.03 7.71 48.78
N TYR A 793 -13.29 8.06 48.52
CA TYR A 793 -13.80 9.40 48.77
C TYR A 793 -13.66 9.84 50.23
N LEU A 794 -13.88 8.94 51.20
CA LEU A 794 -13.65 9.22 52.62
C LEU A 794 -12.16 9.48 52.94
N LYS A 795 -11.25 8.70 52.36
CA LYS A 795 -9.79 8.85 52.55
C LYS A 795 -9.29 10.21 52.05
N GLU A 796 -9.86 10.70 50.95
CA GLU A 796 -9.48 11.96 50.31
C GLU A 796 -10.22 13.18 50.86
N GLY A 797 -11.14 12.99 51.82
CA GLY A 797 -11.92 14.07 52.44
C GLY A 797 -13.10 14.58 51.59
N ASN A 798 -13.45 13.89 50.50
CA ASN A 798 -14.62 14.21 49.69
C ASN A 798 -15.89 13.56 50.27
N TYR A 799 -16.35 14.09 51.41
CA TYR A 799 -17.46 13.51 52.15
C TYR A 799 -18.80 13.53 51.39
N ALA A 800 -19.02 14.50 50.51
CA ALA A 800 -20.23 14.58 49.70
C ALA A 800 -20.32 13.42 48.69
N ALA A 801 -19.24 13.16 47.94
CA ALA A 801 -19.19 12.03 47.01
C ALA A 801 -19.23 10.68 47.73
N ALA A 802 -18.60 10.57 48.92
CA ALA A 802 -18.68 9.38 49.75
C ALA A 802 -20.13 9.06 50.17
N SER A 803 -20.91 10.07 50.57
CA SER A 803 -22.33 9.90 50.88
C SER A 803 -23.12 9.42 49.67
N ALA A 804 -22.94 10.05 48.51
CA ALA A 804 -23.67 9.68 47.30
C ALA A 804 -23.39 8.23 46.89
N ALA A 805 -22.12 7.80 46.93
CA ALA A 805 -21.73 6.43 46.62
C ALA A 805 -22.34 5.38 47.58
N LEU A 806 -22.47 5.71 48.87
CA LEU A 806 -23.10 4.83 49.87
C LEU A 806 -24.62 4.69 49.66
N VAL A 807 -25.29 5.79 49.30
CA VAL A 807 -26.73 5.78 48.96
C VAL A 807 -26.96 4.97 47.69
N HIS A 808 -26.18 5.22 46.64
CA HIS A 808 -26.25 4.45 45.39
C HIS A 808 -25.98 2.96 45.62
N SER A 809 -24.96 2.63 46.42
CA SER A 809 -24.65 1.23 46.77
C SER A 809 -25.81 0.52 47.48
N GLN A 810 -26.65 1.24 48.23
CA GLN A 810 -27.81 0.68 48.90
C GLN A 810 -29.01 0.49 47.95
N GLN A 811 -29.12 1.34 46.92
CA GLN A 811 -30.21 1.29 45.94
C GLN A 811 -29.96 0.27 44.82
N CYS A 812 -28.69 -0.07 44.53
CA CYS A 812 -28.34 -1.05 43.51
C CYS A 812 -28.85 -2.47 43.83
N SER A 813 -29.67 -3.02 42.94
CA SER A 813 -30.43 -4.28 43.12
C SER A 813 -29.62 -5.57 42.98
N GLN A 814 -28.30 -5.51 42.76
CA GLN A 814 -27.47 -6.69 42.46
C GLN A 814 -27.10 -7.52 43.69
N ASN A 815 -27.17 -6.94 44.90
CA ASN A 815 -27.03 -7.68 46.16
C ASN A 815 -28.08 -7.15 47.14
N VAL A 816 -29.01 -8.00 47.59
CA VAL A 816 -29.92 -7.64 48.66
C VAL A 816 -29.10 -7.44 49.92
N ASP A 817 -28.83 -6.18 50.27
CA ASP A 817 -28.14 -5.84 51.50
C ASP A 817 -28.93 -6.34 52.70
N THR A 818 -28.23 -6.80 53.73
CA THR A 818 -28.90 -7.09 55.01
C THR A 818 -29.40 -5.80 55.65
N LEU A 819 -30.46 -5.86 56.46
CA LEU A 819 -30.97 -4.70 57.22
C LEU A 819 -29.85 -4.03 58.04
N ALA A 820 -28.91 -4.81 58.58
CA ALA A 820 -27.75 -4.32 59.30
C ALA A 820 -26.76 -3.55 58.40
N ASN A 821 -26.48 -4.05 57.20
CA ASN A 821 -25.62 -3.38 56.22
C ASN A 821 -26.27 -2.10 55.71
N ALA A 822 -27.55 -2.16 55.32
CA ALA A 822 -28.33 -1.00 54.88
C ALA A 822 -28.32 0.12 55.92
N HIS A 823 -28.62 -0.23 57.18
CA HIS A 823 -28.57 0.73 58.29
C HIS A 823 -27.16 1.33 58.45
N THR A 824 -26.12 0.52 58.34
CA THR A 824 -24.72 0.98 58.48
C THR A 824 -24.32 1.91 57.34
N LYS A 825 -24.62 1.54 56.09
CA LYS A 825 -24.35 2.36 54.90
C LYS A 825 -25.03 3.72 55.00
N LEU A 826 -26.33 3.75 55.32
CA LEU A 826 -27.09 4.99 55.48
C LEU A 826 -26.61 5.83 56.68
N SER A 827 -26.21 5.18 57.78
CA SER A 827 -25.63 5.88 58.93
C SER A 827 -24.31 6.56 58.57
N ILE A 828 -23.42 5.87 57.84
CA ILE A 828 -22.16 6.44 57.38
C ILE A 828 -22.41 7.53 56.34
N ALA A 829 -23.37 7.33 55.42
CA ALA A 829 -23.76 8.34 54.43
C ALA A 829 -24.21 9.64 55.12
N LYS A 830 -25.09 9.54 56.11
CA LYS A 830 -25.52 10.68 56.92
C LYS A 830 -24.35 11.37 57.63
N LEU A 831 -23.45 10.61 58.25
CA LEU A 831 -22.26 11.17 58.91
C LEU A 831 -21.35 11.89 57.91
N ALA A 832 -21.20 11.36 56.70
CA ALA A 832 -20.45 11.98 55.63
C ALA A 832 -21.11 13.30 55.16
N GLN A 833 -22.44 13.35 55.02
CA GLN A 833 -23.14 14.61 54.71
C GLN A 833 -22.94 15.69 55.79
N VAL A 834 -22.97 15.29 57.06
CA VAL A 834 -22.71 16.21 58.18
C VAL A 834 -21.26 16.72 58.16
N ALA A 835 -20.31 15.87 57.79
CA ALA A 835 -18.90 16.23 57.70
C ALA A 835 -18.57 17.06 56.44
N ALA A 836 -19.42 17.03 55.41
CA ALA A 836 -19.21 17.77 54.17
C ALA A 836 -19.30 19.30 54.37
N PRO A 837 -18.49 20.09 53.65
CA PRO A 837 -18.56 21.55 53.69
C PRO A 837 -19.93 22.02 53.17
N GLY A 838 -20.76 22.54 54.07
CA GLY A 838 -22.15 22.93 53.78
C GLY A 838 -23.21 22.14 54.56
N GLY A 839 -22.85 21.03 55.21
CA GLY A 839 -23.53 20.37 56.35
C GLY A 839 -25.03 20.06 56.24
N ALA A 840 -25.66 20.23 55.07
CA ALA A 840 -27.07 19.94 54.89
C ALA A 840 -27.26 18.43 54.72
N VAL A 841 -27.88 17.80 55.72
CA VAL A 841 -28.31 16.40 55.62
C VAL A 841 -29.47 16.33 54.64
N ASP A 842 -29.35 15.45 53.67
CA ASP A 842 -30.42 15.17 52.73
C ASP A 842 -31.62 14.58 53.48
N ALA A 843 -32.80 15.14 53.23
CA ALA A 843 -34.03 14.69 53.86
C ALA A 843 -34.33 13.23 53.50
N GLU A 844 -34.01 12.81 52.27
CA GLU A 844 -34.25 11.45 51.77
C GLU A 844 -33.41 10.42 52.55
N VAL A 845 -32.10 10.65 52.68
CA VAL A 845 -31.20 9.76 53.46
C VAL A 845 -31.64 9.66 54.93
N ALA A 846 -32.11 10.78 55.50
CA ALA A 846 -32.62 10.78 56.87
C ALA A 846 -33.95 10.03 57.01
N GLN A 847 -34.80 10.02 55.97
CA GLN A 847 -36.04 9.25 55.93
C GLN A 847 -35.76 7.75 55.76
N ASP A 848 -34.92 7.37 54.80
CA ASP A 848 -34.51 5.98 54.57
C ASP A 848 -33.88 5.35 55.80
N LEU A 849 -33.04 6.11 56.53
CA LEU A 849 -32.43 5.62 57.76
C LEU A 849 -33.49 5.31 58.83
N LYS A 850 -34.55 6.12 58.95
CA LYS A 850 -35.65 5.86 59.89
C LYS A 850 -36.47 4.64 59.48
N LEU A 851 -36.74 4.50 58.19
CA LEU A 851 -37.46 3.36 57.62
C LEU A 851 -36.71 2.05 57.92
N VAL A 852 -35.41 1.99 57.59
CA VAL A 852 -34.56 0.80 57.84
C VAL A 852 -34.39 0.55 59.34
N ALA A 853 -34.28 1.58 60.17
CA ALA A 853 -34.18 1.42 61.63
C ALA A 853 -35.45 0.83 62.27
N ALA A 854 -36.64 1.15 61.74
CA ALA A 854 -37.89 0.52 62.18
C ALA A 854 -37.93 -0.96 61.80
N GLN A 855 -37.59 -1.29 60.54
CA GLN A 855 -37.53 -2.67 60.05
C GLN A 855 -36.51 -3.53 60.80
N ARG A 856 -35.31 -2.99 61.07
CA ARG A 856 -34.28 -3.69 61.85
C ARG A 856 -34.76 -4.03 63.26
N ARG A 857 -35.42 -3.09 63.95
CA ARG A 857 -35.98 -3.33 65.29
C ARG A 857 -37.06 -4.41 65.26
N LEU A 858 -37.90 -4.41 64.23
CA LEU A 858 -38.88 -5.47 64.01
C LEU A 858 -38.19 -6.83 63.79
N HIS A 859 -37.17 -6.90 62.93
CA HIS A 859 -36.39 -8.12 62.71
C HIS A 859 -35.71 -8.63 64.00
N ASP A 860 -35.11 -7.73 64.80
CA ASP A 860 -34.49 -8.08 66.08
C ASP A 860 -35.55 -8.60 67.09
N ALA A 861 -36.75 -8.02 67.09
CA ALA A 861 -37.87 -8.48 67.92
C ALA A 861 -38.39 -9.87 67.47
N LEU A 862 -38.50 -10.10 66.17
CA LEU A 862 -38.84 -11.41 65.59
C LEU A 862 -37.81 -12.47 65.97
N SER A 863 -36.52 -12.13 65.87
CA SER A 863 -35.40 -13.01 66.22
C SER A 863 -35.44 -13.41 67.69
N THR A 864 -35.72 -12.44 68.56
CA THR A 864 -35.84 -12.65 70.00
C THR A 864 -37.04 -13.54 70.35
N THR A 865 -38.17 -13.33 69.68
CA THR A 865 -39.42 -14.06 69.94
C THR A 865 -39.35 -15.52 69.51
N TYR A 866 -38.76 -15.81 68.35
CA TYR A 866 -38.71 -17.15 67.77
C TYR A 866 -37.40 -17.92 68.00
N LYS A 867 -36.39 -17.32 68.67
CA LYS A 867 -35.05 -17.90 68.88
C LYS A 867 -34.48 -18.46 67.56
N ASN A 868 -34.29 -17.55 66.60
CA ASN A 868 -33.97 -17.72 65.17
C ASN A 868 -35.19 -17.37 64.30
N VAL A 869 -35.05 -16.32 63.49
CA VAL A 869 -36.09 -15.84 62.58
C VAL A 869 -36.36 -16.92 61.53
N MET A 870 -37.62 -17.32 61.36
CA MET A 870 -38.01 -18.36 60.42
C MET A 870 -39.07 -17.81 59.45
N PRO A 871 -38.77 -17.82 58.14
CA PRO A 871 -39.77 -17.74 57.08
C PRO A 871 -40.97 -18.66 57.34
N GLY A 872 -42.19 -18.24 56.99
CA GLY A 872 -43.43 -19.02 57.11
C GLY A 872 -44.13 -18.94 58.48
N LYS A 873 -43.76 -17.98 59.34
CA LYS A 873 -44.40 -17.71 60.64
C LYS A 873 -45.33 -16.48 60.65
N ALA A 874 -45.58 -15.87 59.49
CA ALA A 874 -46.49 -14.73 59.34
C ALA A 874 -47.85 -15.00 59.99
N LYS A 875 -48.48 -16.14 59.67
CA LYS A 875 -49.79 -16.56 60.22
C LYS A 875 -49.82 -16.62 61.75
N SER A 876 -48.77 -17.10 62.40
CA SER A 876 -48.72 -17.17 63.88
C SER A 876 -48.38 -15.85 64.55
N SER A 877 -48.01 -14.83 63.77
CA SER A 877 -47.53 -13.54 64.27
C SER A 877 -48.62 -12.46 64.27
N ILE A 878 -49.68 -12.62 63.48
CA ILE A 878 -50.81 -11.68 63.37
C ILE A 878 -51.56 -11.56 64.70
N ASP A 879 -51.99 -10.34 65.04
CA ASP A 879 -52.76 -10.07 66.24
C ASP A 879 -54.12 -10.78 66.21
N THR A 880 -54.45 -11.51 67.28
CA THR A 880 -55.69 -12.29 67.38
C THR A 880 -56.96 -11.44 67.39
N ARG A 881 -56.83 -10.11 67.52
CA ARG A 881 -57.96 -9.15 67.52
C ARG A 881 -58.33 -8.65 66.12
N VAL A 882 -57.58 -9.02 65.08
CA VAL A 882 -57.95 -8.76 63.69
C VAL A 882 -59.23 -9.53 63.34
N VAL A 883 -60.18 -8.86 62.69
CA VAL A 883 -61.49 -9.43 62.33
C VAL A 883 -61.40 -10.30 61.08
N ASP A 884 -60.89 -9.74 59.98
CA ASP A 884 -60.64 -10.45 58.73
C ASP A 884 -59.17 -10.92 58.67
N PHE A 885 -58.95 -12.14 59.16
CA PHE A 885 -57.62 -12.72 59.29
C PHE A 885 -56.96 -12.98 57.93
N ASP A 886 -57.74 -13.42 56.93
CA ASP A 886 -57.21 -13.77 55.61
C ASP A 886 -56.76 -12.50 54.86
N ALA A 887 -57.56 -11.43 54.92
CA ALA A 887 -57.16 -10.13 54.37
C ALA A 887 -55.90 -9.56 55.06
N ALA A 888 -55.75 -9.73 56.38
CA ALA A 888 -54.53 -9.31 57.07
C ALA A 888 -53.32 -10.14 56.66
N LEU A 889 -53.48 -11.46 56.48
CA LEU A 889 -52.40 -12.33 56.04
C LEU A 889 -51.90 -11.96 54.65
N GLU A 890 -52.81 -11.68 53.71
CA GLU A 890 -52.44 -11.22 52.36
C GLU A 890 -51.63 -9.92 52.37
N LEU A 891 -51.92 -9.00 53.30
CA LEU A 891 -51.20 -7.73 53.43
C LEU A 891 -49.81 -7.86 54.07
N VAL A 892 -49.61 -8.82 54.98
CA VAL A 892 -48.37 -8.92 55.76
C VAL A 892 -47.44 -10.03 55.30
N GLU A 893 -47.94 -11.11 54.70
CA GLU A 893 -47.14 -12.30 54.39
C GLU A 893 -45.95 -11.99 53.47
N PRO A 894 -46.09 -11.32 52.31
CA PRO A 894 -44.95 -11.04 51.43
C PRO A 894 -43.85 -10.19 52.13
N SER A 895 -44.29 -9.19 52.88
CA SER A 895 -43.42 -8.23 53.57
C SER A 895 -42.77 -8.85 54.81
N TYR A 896 -43.48 -9.76 55.48
CA TYR A 896 -42.98 -10.54 56.61
C TYR A 896 -41.83 -11.44 56.16
N GLU A 897 -42.00 -12.18 55.08
CA GLU A 897 -40.97 -13.09 54.57
C GLU A 897 -39.68 -12.33 54.21
N THR A 898 -39.81 -11.13 53.64
CA THR A 898 -38.67 -10.28 53.28
C THR A 898 -37.91 -9.78 54.51
N VAL A 899 -38.62 -9.22 55.50
CA VAL A 899 -37.98 -8.76 56.75
C VAL A 899 -37.42 -9.95 57.52
N ALA A 900 -38.11 -11.09 57.53
CA ALA A 900 -37.67 -12.31 58.19
C ALA A 900 -36.38 -12.89 57.58
N ALA A 901 -36.20 -12.72 56.27
CA ALA A 901 -34.96 -13.05 55.56
C ALA A 901 -33.84 -12.01 55.78
N ASN A 902 -34.02 -11.04 56.69
CA ASN A 902 -33.09 -9.95 56.98
C ASN A 902 -32.87 -8.99 55.81
N ALA A 903 -33.86 -8.86 54.91
CA ALA A 903 -33.83 -7.96 53.75
C ALA A 903 -34.68 -6.69 53.99
N PRO A 904 -34.26 -5.53 53.46
CA PRO A 904 -35.00 -4.28 53.58
C PRO A 904 -36.22 -4.22 52.64
N LEU A 905 -37.27 -3.59 53.12
CA LEU A 905 -38.46 -3.20 52.35
C LEU A 905 -38.36 -1.73 51.92
N SER A 906 -38.75 -1.45 50.68
CA SER A 906 -38.75 -0.07 50.15
C SER A 906 -40.05 0.68 50.42
N ALA A 907 -41.18 -0.03 50.61
CA ALA A 907 -42.49 0.59 50.78
C ALA A 907 -42.81 0.87 52.26
N PRO A 908 -43.04 2.14 52.67
CA PRO A 908 -43.43 2.48 54.04
C PRO A 908 -44.75 1.85 54.47
N GLU A 909 -45.70 1.67 53.55
CA GLU A 909 -47.01 1.05 53.82
C GLU A 909 -46.88 -0.39 54.32
N ASP A 910 -46.02 -1.19 53.69
CA ASP A 910 -45.75 -2.57 54.09
C ASP A 910 -45.17 -2.65 55.51
N VAL A 911 -44.28 -1.72 55.84
CA VAL A 911 -43.69 -1.61 57.18
C VAL A 911 -44.75 -1.21 58.21
N VAL A 912 -45.64 -0.27 57.87
CA VAL A 912 -46.78 0.10 58.74
C VAL A 912 -47.71 -1.09 58.96
N ASN A 913 -48.00 -1.86 57.92
CA ASN A 913 -48.79 -3.09 58.01
C ASN A 913 -48.17 -4.08 58.98
N LEU A 914 -46.87 -4.38 58.83
CA LEU A 914 -46.15 -5.28 59.74
C LEU A 914 -46.12 -4.77 61.18
N LEU A 915 -45.87 -3.48 61.41
CA LEU A 915 -45.76 -2.92 62.76
C LEU A 915 -47.10 -2.84 63.49
N THR A 916 -48.23 -2.83 62.77
CA THR A 916 -49.56 -2.59 63.36
C THR A 916 -50.46 -3.83 63.41
N LEU A 917 -50.33 -4.75 62.44
CA LEU A 917 -51.16 -5.97 62.34
C LEU A 917 -50.54 -7.18 63.06
N LEU A 918 -49.23 -7.18 63.28
CA LEU A 918 -48.57 -8.22 64.07
C LEU A 918 -48.77 -7.97 65.58
N SER A 919 -48.89 -9.05 66.35
CA SER A 919 -49.14 -8.97 67.78
C SER A 919 -48.02 -8.25 68.54
N GLN A 920 -48.39 -7.50 69.58
CA GLN A 920 -47.44 -6.74 70.39
C GLN A 920 -46.34 -7.59 71.04
N ALA A 921 -46.62 -8.88 71.30
CA ALA A 921 -45.64 -9.83 71.83
C ALA A 921 -44.52 -10.12 70.83
N VAL A 922 -44.81 -10.01 69.53
CA VAL A 922 -43.89 -10.32 68.42
C VAL A 922 -43.14 -9.08 67.93
N THR A 923 -43.82 -7.92 67.88
CA THR A 923 -43.24 -6.66 67.35
C THR A 923 -42.38 -5.88 68.35
N GLY A 924 -42.27 -6.33 69.60
CA GLY A 924 -41.53 -5.62 70.65
C GLY A 924 -42.36 -4.56 71.39
N GLY A 925 -43.69 -4.63 71.30
CA GLY A 925 -44.62 -3.84 72.10
C GLY A 925 -44.88 -2.42 71.59
N VAL A 926 -45.07 -1.48 72.51
CA VAL A 926 -45.51 -0.09 72.25
C VAL A 926 -44.65 0.65 71.23
N ARG A 927 -43.33 0.36 71.19
CA ARG A 927 -42.41 1.05 70.29
C ARG A 927 -42.74 0.80 68.81
N ALA A 928 -43.24 -0.39 68.46
CA ALA A 928 -43.62 -0.71 67.08
C ALA A 928 -44.74 0.20 66.56
N TYR A 929 -45.73 0.51 67.40
CA TYR A 929 -46.79 1.47 67.05
C TYR A 929 -46.25 2.90 66.90
N ALA A 930 -45.34 3.32 67.77
CA ALA A 930 -44.69 4.62 67.61
C ALA A 930 -43.89 4.69 66.31
N ASP A 931 -43.15 3.62 65.97
CA ASP A 931 -42.40 3.51 64.73
C ASP A 931 -43.33 3.50 63.51
N ALA A 932 -44.53 2.90 63.59
CA ALA A 932 -45.52 2.93 62.52
C ALA A 932 -46.00 4.36 62.21
N ILE A 933 -46.25 5.18 63.23
CA ILE A 933 -46.60 6.59 63.06
C ILE A 933 -45.42 7.39 62.50
N GLU A 934 -44.21 7.10 62.97
CA GLU A 934 -42.98 7.74 62.45
C GLU A 934 -42.69 7.34 60.99
N VAL A 935 -43.01 6.11 60.56
CA VAL A 935 -42.83 5.60 59.20
C VAL A 935 -43.92 6.13 58.25
N ALA A 936 -45.19 6.18 58.67
CA ALA A 936 -46.27 6.77 57.87
C ALA A 936 -45.97 8.24 57.52
N ALA A 937 -45.30 8.94 58.43
CA ALA A 937 -44.83 10.31 58.26
C ALA A 937 -43.70 10.49 57.22
N LEU A 938 -43.10 9.41 56.71
CA LEU A 938 -42.03 9.45 55.71
C LEU A 938 -42.58 9.50 54.27
N VAL A 939 -43.87 9.24 54.07
CA VAL A 939 -44.48 9.23 52.73
C VAL A 939 -44.60 10.66 52.18
N GLU A 940 -44.11 10.89 50.97
CA GLU A 940 -44.07 12.22 50.34
C GLU A 940 -45.46 12.80 50.07
N ASN A 941 -46.39 11.96 49.60
CA ASN A 941 -47.75 12.40 49.35
C ASN A 941 -48.48 12.62 50.68
N ALA A 942 -48.81 13.88 50.97
CA ALA A 942 -49.50 14.26 52.20
C ALA A 942 -50.84 13.53 52.39
N ALA A 943 -51.57 13.21 51.31
CA ALA A 943 -52.83 12.47 51.39
C ALA A 943 -52.61 11.01 51.80
N ASP A 944 -51.57 10.37 51.25
CA ASP A 944 -51.22 8.98 51.56
C ASP A 944 -50.55 8.86 52.94
N ALA A 945 -49.71 9.82 53.32
CA ALA A 945 -49.14 9.91 54.67
C ALA A 945 -50.25 10.05 55.72
N ALA A 946 -51.22 10.94 55.49
CA ALA A 946 -52.38 11.10 56.36
C ALA A 946 -53.28 9.86 56.34
N ARG A 947 -53.44 9.18 55.19
CA ARG A 947 -54.16 7.89 55.12
C ARG A 947 -53.47 6.85 56.00
N LEU A 948 -52.18 6.58 55.79
CA LEU A 948 -51.42 5.57 56.56
C LEU A 948 -51.32 5.90 58.05
N SER A 949 -51.16 7.18 58.39
CA SER A 949 -51.18 7.66 59.77
C SER A 949 -52.54 7.39 60.43
N ARG A 950 -53.65 7.66 59.73
CA ARG A 950 -55.00 7.32 60.20
C ARG A 950 -55.20 5.81 60.34
N VAL A 951 -54.70 5.01 59.40
CA VAL A 951 -54.73 3.54 59.47
C VAL A 951 -53.99 3.05 60.71
N ALA A 952 -52.76 3.52 60.93
CA ALA A 952 -51.97 3.17 62.10
C ALA A 952 -52.67 3.57 63.41
N TRP A 953 -53.24 4.78 63.49
CA TRP A 953 -54.01 5.21 64.66
C TRP A 953 -55.29 4.38 64.87
N LEU A 954 -56.04 4.07 63.82
CA LEU A 954 -57.22 3.21 63.89
C LEU A 954 -56.86 1.83 64.46
N ARG A 955 -55.79 1.21 63.95
CA ARG A 955 -55.28 -0.08 64.43
C ARG A 955 -54.74 0.00 65.85
N ILE A 956 -54.11 1.11 66.26
CA ILE A 956 -53.71 1.35 67.66
C ILE A 956 -54.94 1.45 68.57
N LEU A 957 -56.02 2.11 68.15
CA LEU A 957 -57.23 2.19 68.95
C LEU A 957 -57.95 0.83 69.03
N ALA A 958 -57.91 0.04 67.95
CA ALA A 958 -58.57 -1.27 67.89
C ALA A 958 -57.79 -2.39 68.59
N PHE A 959 -56.48 -2.45 68.37
CA PHE A 959 -55.58 -3.50 68.84
C PHE A 959 -54.64 -3.02 69.97
N GLY A 960 -54.60 -1.74 70.30
CA GLY A 960 -53.75 -1.26 71.40
C GLY A 960 -54.36 -1.52 72.77
N ASP A 961 -55.65 -1.23 72.92
CA ASP A 961 -56.33 -1.12 74.21
C ASP A 961 -57.76 -1.70 74.15
N ASP A 962 -58.26 -2.18 75.29
CA ASP A 962 -59.67 -2.56 75.45
C ASP A 962 -60.46 -1.42 76.11
N TRP A 963 -61.13 -0.62 75.29
CA TRP A 963 -61.90 0.55 75.72
C TRP A 963 -63.08 0.20 76.65
N ARG A 964 -63.61 -1.04 76.58
CA ARG A 964 -64.69 -1.50 77.47
C ARG A 964 -64.24 -1.64 78.92
N VAL A 965 -62.93 -1.78 79.16
CA VAL A 965 -62.34 -1.79 80.51
C VAL A 965 -62.31 -0.38 81.11
N ILE A 966 -62.03 0.63 80.30
CA ILE A 966 -61.91 2.03 80.72
C ILE A 966 -63.29 2.64 81.01
N GLU A 967 -64.31 2.32 80.21
CA GLU A 967 -65.65 2.87 80.40
C GLU A 967 -66.26 2.43 81.76
N ARG A 968 -65.90 1.23 82.24
CA ARG A 968 -66.25 0.73 83.58
C ARG A 968 -65.62 1.55 84.72
N LEU A 969 -64.59 2.34 84.45
CA LEU A 969 -63.89 3.21 85.42
C LEU A 969 -64.54 4.60 85.58
N ASN A 970 -65.61 4.91 84.82
CA ASN A 970 -66.38 6.16 84.96
C ASN A 970 -66.93 6.40 86.38
N GLN A 971 -66.96 5.37 87.24
CA GLN A 971 -67.44 5.44 88.63
C GLN A 971 -66.33 5.44 89.69
N GLN A 972 -65.05 5.43 89.28
CA GLN A 972 -63.88 5.37 90.19
C GLN A 972 -63.25 6.75 90.45
N THR A 973 -62.28 6.83 91.38
CA THR A 973 -61.60 8.08 91.78
C THR A 973 -60.67 8.62 90.68
N ASP A 974 -60.36 9.92 90.71
CA ASP A 974 -59.52 10.57 89.68
C ASP A 974 -58.08 9.98 89.62
N ASP A 975 -57.53 9.54 90.75
CA ASP A 975 -56.21 8.89 90.81
C ASP A 975 -56.21 7.49 90.17
N GLU A 976 -57.26 6.70 90.39
CA GLU A 976 -57.42 5.37 89.77
C GLU A 976 -57.62 5.49 88.25
N ARG A 977 -58.38 6.50 87.80
CA ARG A 977 -58.53 6.81 86.37
C ARG A 977 -57.20 7.21 85.74
N ARG A 978 -56.41 8.05 86.41
CA ARG A 978 -55.09 8.48 85.93
C ARG A 978 -54.12 7.29 85.82
N LEU A 979 -54.09 6.42 86.83
CA LEU A 979 -53.28 5.19 86.79
C LEU A 979 -53.72 4.23 85.67
N ALA A 980 -55.03 4.14 85.41
CA ALA A 980 -55.56 3.34 84.30
C ALA A 980 -55.18 3.93 82.94
N ILE A 981 -55.28 5.26 82.76
CA ILE A 981 -54.81 5.98 81.57
C ILE A 981 -53.33 5.68 81.34
N HIS A 982 -52.48 5.73 82.39
CA HIS A 982 -51.05 5.46 82.26
C HIS A 982 -50.71 4.03 81.79
N ARG A 983 -51.62 3.08 81.97
CA ARG A 983 -51.44 1.69 81.52
C ARG A 983 -51.74 1.49 80.04
N LEU A 984 -52.51 2.39 79.44
CA LEU A 984 -52.95 2.30 78.06
C LEU A 984 -51.78 2.30 77.08
N THR A 985 -51.89 1.48 76.05
CA THR A 985 -51.00 1.48 74.90
C THR A 985 -51.03 2.86 74.24
N LEU A 986 -52.21 3.47 74.07
CA LEU A 986 -52.35 4.81 73.53
C LEU A 986 -51.55 5.85 74.33
N TYR A 987 -51.62 5.82 75.66
CA TYR A 987 -50.86 6.74 76.52
C TYR A 987 -49.35 6.57 76.29
N LYS A 988 -48.87 5.33 76.28
CA LYS A 988 -47.45 5.04 76.09
C LYS A 988 -46.97 5.38 74.67
N VAL A 989 -47.80 5.20 73.63
CA VAL A 989 -47.49 5.68 72.27
C VAL A 989 -47.47 7.21 72.23
N ALA A 990 -48.43 7.89 72.86
CA ALA A 990 -48.48 9.35 72.95
C ALA A 990 -47.28 9.95 73.72
N LEU A 991 -46.62 9.17 74.58
CA LEU A 991 -45.33 9.54 75.16
C LEU A 991 -44.16 9.50 74.17
N LEU A 992 -44.27 8.74 73.10
CA LEU A 992 -43.21 8.53 72.10
C LEU A 992 -43.38 9.40 70.85
N VAL A 993 -44.62 9.76 70.49
CA VAL A 993 -44.94 10.56 69.29
C VAL A 993 -45.57 11.91 69.65
N ASN A 994 -45.50 12.88 68.73
CA ASN A 994 -46.10 14.22 68.90
C ASN A 994 -47.09 14.58 67.77
N ARG A 995 -47.55 13.60 66.98
CA ARG A 995 -48.44 13.81 65.82
C ARG A 995 -49.83 13.25 66.12
N PHE A 996 -50.81 14.11 66.32
CA PHE A 996 -52.15 13.70 66.78
C PHE A 996 -53.30 14.17 65.87
N ASP A 997 -53.02 14.97 64.84
CA ASP A 997 -54.08 15.53 63.98
C ASP A 997 -54.89 14.43 63.29
N ASP A 998 -54.20 13.41 62.77
CA ASP A 998 -54.83 12.23 62.16
C ASP A 998 -55.57 11.36 63.18
N LEU A 999 -55.07 11.26 64.42
CA LEU A 999 -55.77 10.57 65.52
C LEU A 999 -57.11 11.26 65.83
N TYR A 1000 -57.12 12.59 65.89
CA TYR A 1000 -58.34 13.36 66.10
C TYR A 1000 -59.31 13.23 64.93
N ALA A 1001 -58.80 13.19 63.69
CA ALA A 1001 -59.62 12.94 62.51
C ALA A 1001 -60.29 11.55 62.55
N VAL A 1002 -59.58 10.50 63.02
CA VAL A 1002 -60.14 9.15 63.18
C VAL A 1002 -61.31 9.12 64.18
N ILE A 1003 -61.17 9.77 65.34
CA ILE A 1003 -62.22 9.74 66.39
C ILE A 1003 -63.39 10.70 66.11
N ASP A 1004 -63.18 11.73 65.28
CA ASP A 1004 -64.22 12.69 64.90
C ASP A 1004 -65.06 12.22 63.69
N GLY A 1005 -64.88 10.97 63.25
CA GLY A 1005 -65.68 10.33 62.21
C GLY A 1005 -65.14 10.48 60.78
N ASN A 1006 -63.92 11.00 60.61
CA ASN A 1006 -63.18 11.08 59.33
C ASN A 1006 -62.13 9.96 59.20
N ALA A 1007 -62.43 8.77 59.74
CA ALA A 1007 -61.69 7.56 59.35
C ALA A 1007 -62.04 7.31 57.87
N GLY A 1008 -61.07 7.51 56.97
CA GLY A 1008 -61.31 7.45 55.52
C GLY A 1008 -62.03 6.16 55.09
N ASP A 1009 -62.79 6.25 53.99
CA ASP A 1009 -63.55 5.15 53.36
C ASP A 1009 -62.65 4.04 52.77
N ASP A 1010 -61.62 3.60 53.50
CA ASP A 1010 -60.74 2.51 53.10
C ASP A 1010 -61.42 1.18 53.46
N VAL A 1011 -62.10 0.60 52.46
CA VAL A 1011 -62.95 -0.60 52.58
C VAL A 1011 -62.19 -1.77 53.20
N VAL A 1012 -60.88 -1.86 52.93
CA VAL A 1012 -60.01 -2.91 53.47
C VAL A 1012 -59.81 -2.72 54.98
N GLU A 1013 -59.59 -1.50 55.46
CA GLU A 1013 -59.42 -1.27 56.91
C GLU A 1013 -60.69 -1.49 57.71
N GLN A 1014 -61.85 -1.24 57.09
CA GLN A 1014 -63.15 -1.50 57.71
C GLN A 1014 -63.43 -3.00 57.88
N SER A 1015 -62.81 -3.88 57.08
CA SER A 1015 -62.93 -5.34 57.27
C SER A 1015 -61.96 -5.88 58.32
N LEU A 1016 -60.82 -5.23 58.52
CA LEU A 1016 -59.76 -5.67 59.46
C LEU A 1016 -60.08 -5.36 60.93
N VAL A 1017 -60.84 -4.30 61.20
CA VAL A 1017 -61.06 -3.73 62.55
C VAL A 1017 -62.51 -3.86 63.01
N ASP A 1018 -62.74 -4.29 64.26
CA ASP A 1018 -64.08 -4.26 64.89
C ASP A 1018 -64.46 -2.82 65.28
N THR A 1019 -65.17 -2.14 64.37
CA THR A 1019 -65.65 -0.77 64.56
C THR A 1019 -66.73 -0.64 65.65
N THR A 1020 -67.37 -1.74 66.08
CA THR A 1020 -68.39 -1.69 67.14
C THR A 1020 -67.78 -1.37 68.51
N ALA A 1021 -66.53 -1.80 68.74
CA ALA A 1021 -65.79 -1.46 69.96
C ALA A 1021 -65.39 0.03 70.00
N LEU A 1022 -65.27 0.67 68.84
CA LEU A 1022 -64.87 2.07 68.66
C LEU A 1022 -66.06 3.04 68.64
N ALA A 1023 -67.29 2.56 68.40
CA ALA A 1023 -68.52 3.38 68.39
C ALA A 1023 -69.05 3.77 69.78
N GLN A 1024 -68.20 3.76 70.83
CA GLN A 1024 -68.62 4.08 72.19
C GLN A 1024 -68.84 5.60 72.39
N PRO A 1025 -69.93 6.03 73.06
CA PRO A 1025 -70.33 7.44 73.13
C PRO A 1025 -69.32 8.35 73.87
N LYS A 1026 -68.38 7.79 74.64
CA LYS A 1026 -67.34 8.54 75.37
C LYS A 1026 -65.91 8.29 74.87
N LEU A 1027 -65.70 7.50 73.82
CA LEU A 1027 -64.37 7.14 73.36
C LEU A 1027 -63.53 8.37 73.02
N ALA A 1028 -64.07 9.30 72.23
CA ALA A 1028 -63.37 10.52 71.83
C ALA A 1028 -62.94 11.36 73.05
N GLN A 1029 -63.76 11.40 74.11
CA GLN A 1029 -63.41 12.10 75.35
C GLN A 1029 -62.23 11.43 76.07
N TRP A 1030 -62.21 10.09 76.13
CA TRP A 1030 -61.12 9.34 76.76
C TRP A 1030 -59.82 9.39 75.96
N VAL A 1031 -59.88 9.31 74.63
CA VAL A 1031 -58.71 9.46 73.74
C VAL A 1031 -58.10 10.85 73.93
N ARG A 1032 -58.93 11.91 73.89
CA ARG A 1032 -58.47 13.30 74.10
C ARG A 1032 -57.87 13.49 75.51
N ALA A 1033 -58.52 12.96 76.55
CA ALA A 1033 -58.00 13.02 77.92
C ALA A 1033 -56.66 12.28 78.07
N THR A 1034 -56.52 11.13 77.43
CA THR A 1034 -55.29 10.32 77.44
C THR A 1034 -54.13 11.05 76.76
N VAL A 1035 -54.38 11.68 75.62
CA VAL A 1035 -53.36 12.46 74.91
C VAL A 1035 -52.97 13.72 75.69
N GLU A 1036 -53.94 14.45 76.27
CA GLU A 1036 -53.65 15.62 77.10
C GLU A 1036 -52.88 15.25 78.37
N GLU A 1037 -53.18 14.11 78.98
CA GLU A 1037 -52.43 13.60 80.12
C GLU A 1037 -50.98 13.25 79.73
N ALA A 1038 -50.77 12.61 78.58
CA ALA A 1038 -49.43 12.33 78.06
C ALA A 1038 -48.65 13.62 77.73
N LYS A 1039 -49.31 14.64 77.16
CA LYS A 1039 -48.71 15.96 76.90
C LYS A 1039 -48.33 16.70 78.17
N ARG A 1040 -49.11 16.58 79.25
CA ARG A 1040 -48.80 17.17 80.56
C ARG A 1040 -47.66 16.47 81.28
N TYR A 1041 -47.46 15.19 80.98
CA TYR A 1041 -46.37 14.39 81.55
C TYR A 1041 -45.02 14.66 80.88
N LYS A 1042 -45.02 14.94 79.56
CA LYS A 1042 -43.84 15.44 78.82
C LYS A 1042 -43.46 16.85 79.25
#